data_AF-A0A3L8A439-F1
#
_entry.id   AF-A0A3L8A439-F1
#
_cell.length_a   1.000
_cell.length_b   1.000
_cell.length_c   1.000
_cell.angle_alpha   90.00
_cell.angle_beta   90.00
_cell.angle_gamma   90.00
#
_symmetry.space_group_name_H-M   'P 1'
#
loop_
_entity.id
_entity.type
_entity.pdbx_description
1 polymer ?
#
loop_
_entity_poly.entity_id
_entity_poly.type
_entity_poly.pdbx_seq_one_letter_code
_entity_poly.pdbx_strand_id
1 'polypeptide(L)'
;MLIIFNAACVDDKIEGLPAPSGDDDSYLNYEPIPLSKLKIEGRYLVNEEGEKVNLHGFTQNYDPYFQDYAFNNYDVDGCLRYSQRMIDKLLKAGWKVDCMRLHMDPYWFKEPGCTGDVFDCYNEELLKKYIDLVYIPMAEYAISRGIYVVLLGPIGCREQIEVGEPYNEHLIHVWGDLISNHPKIKNNPYIMFELANEPITIKGADTGEYGVDKPEHFKALKQFFQPVVDAIRANTDNIIWVPGLGYEQHFDYFSQYPIEGVNIGYAAHLYPGWMGSDGINGDGGSGSGGYQNFQKGWDKQVKPVADFAPIIITEMDWAPEKYNASWGKAYTGTAGGAGFGANFKYIMDNTGNVSWLVFTGVSRLAQFEDIPGEPGAYTFLNDPEACPWQCFHWFEEYAFAKDAPTVAPTKIVLEGIDNKTEIEMSTGSNKYVIVKAIFEDGHSEYVTMRDECQFISSNPTAVGCPNKGEIRALADGDAVITVRYTPANGAPLEASINVRSTKFSYSEFNPAIWDKGTFDVATHTFTPALYGQGGWEYSSGLDLSAYKYLAVEILTENTWVEFKVSDQAGHEVTYRFQTDGKLLINLRQMQDASGNKVDPEKIAKVIFWTGDTKPITIQKIEPTNEGPKLFGLDDGTLNPSIWDTGTYDPDTHTLITGQWGFAGWEYPAGVDLSDYKYLVAELESVEDGAGPSFRIFDKGYWDGAAAEVNFDSSLRAVIDLDNLSKNGEKVEPTHIQIVGIWSTGHKKIVIRNVYLTDELE
;
A
#
# COMPACT_ATOMS: atom_id res chain seq x y z
N MET A 1 -8.71 -25.67 -5.08
CA MET A 1 -7.60 -26.60 -5.39
C MET A 1 -7.27 -27.20 -4.05
N LEU A 2 -7.49 -28.51 -3.80
CA LEU A 2 -7.23 -29.11 -2.48
C LEU A 2 -5.78 -28.79 -2.07
N ILE A 3 -5.55 -27.78 -1.23
CA ILE A 3 -4.20 -27.50 -0.74
C ILE A 3 -3.95 -28.46 0.41
N ILE A 4 -3.25 -29.51 0.03
CA ILE A 4 -2.55 -30.43 0.90
C ILE A 4 -1.64 -29.58 1.81
N PHE A 5 -1.92 -29.53 3.11
CA PHE A 5 -0.92 -29.23 4.14
C PHE A 5 0.16 -30.34 4.10
N ASN A 6 1.08 -30.24 3.14
CA ASN A 6 2.35 -30.97 3.11
C ASN A 6 3.37 -30.12 2.35
N ALA A 7 3.87 -29.09 3.00
CA ALA A 7 5.18 -28.54 2.73
C ALA A 7 5.63 -27.71 3.94
N ALA A 8 5.76 -28.34 5.11
CA ALA A 8 6.77 -27.84 6.03
C ALA A 8 8.10 -28.48 5.64
N CYS A 9 9.09 -27.61 5.63
CA CYS A 9 10.40 -27.79 5.05
C CYS A 9 11.06 -29.13 5.42
N VAL A 10 11.78 -29.70 4.45
CA VAL A 10 12.66 -30.84 4.70
C VAL A 10 13.77 -30.36 5.64
N ASP A 11 13.62 -30.68 6.93
CA ASP A 11 14.58 -30.37 7.98
C ASP A 11 15.90 -31.12 7.73
N ASP A 12 17.02 -30.44 7.97
CA ASP A 12 18.23 -31.12 8.41
C ASP A 12 17.87 -32.01 9.59
N LYS A 13 18.31 -33.27 9.57
CA LYS A 13 18.09 -34.20 10.69
C LYS A 13 18.64 -33.58 11.97
N ILE A 14 17.76 -33.01 12.78
CA ILE A 14 17.98 -32.89 14.21
C ILE A 14 18.17 -34.35 14.67
N GLU A 15 19.36 -34.68 15.17
CA GLU A 15 19.60 -35.99 15.76
C GLU A 15 18.48 -36.23 16.78
N GLY A 16 17.73 -37.31 16.57
CA GLY A 16 16.54 -37.61 17.37
C GLY A 16 16.88 -37.49 18.85
N LEU A 17 16.25 -36.53 19.51
CA LEU A 17 16.44 -36.32 20.94
C LEU A 17 16.13 -37.65 21.63
N PRO A 18 16.99 -38.13 22.54
CA PRO A 18 16.69 -39.34 23.28
C PRO A 18 15.35 -39.17 23.98
N ALA A 19 14.50 -40.21 23.94
CA ALA A 19 13.34 -40.29 24.81
C ALA A 19 13.81 -39.97 26.24
N PRO A 20 13.16 -39.03 26.96
CA PRO A 20 13.72 -38.53 28.22
C PRO A 20 13.94 -39.68 29.19
N SER A 21 15.21 -39.95 29.52
CA SER A 21 15.56 -40.70 30.72
C SER A 21 15.04 -39.89 31.91
N GLY A 22 14.32 -40.55 32.80
CA GLY A 22 13.84 -39.92 34.03
C GLY A 22 15.02 -39.38 34.82
N ASP A 23 15.17 -38.06 34.84
CA ASP A 23 16.04 -37.33 35.75
C ASP A 23 15.40 -35.98 36.09
N ASP A 24 15.17 -35.85 37.39
CA ASP A 24 15.10 -34.67 38.26
C ASP A 24 14.11 -33.53 37.93
N ASP A 25 12.94 -33.60 38.56
CA ASP A 25 11.98 -32.48 38.73
C ASP A 25 12.52 -31.37 39.68
N SER A 26 13.82 -31.38 40.05
CA SER A 26 14.45 -30.43 40.98
C SER A 26 14.56 -28.99 40.48
N TYR A 27 14.13 -28.71 39.24
CA TYR A 27 14.12 -27.36 38.67
C TYR A 27 12.95 -26.49 39.16
N LEU A 28 12.07 -27.02 40.02
CA LEU A 28 10.86 -26.35 40.47
C LEU A 28 11.02 -25.70 41.85
N ASN A 29 11.50 -24.46 41.84
CA ASN A 29 11.06 -23.43 42.77
C ASN A 29 10.70 -22.18 41.95
N TYR A 30 9.72 -22.30 41.06
CA TYR A 30 9.13 -21.15 40.39
C TYR A 30 8.06 -20.58 41.31
N GLU A 31 8.33 -19.43 41.92
CA GLU A 31 7.26 -18.69 42.60
C GLU A 31 6.31 -18.14 41.53
N PRO A 32 5.01 -18.45 41.59
CA PRO A 32 4.05 -17.98 40.58
C PRO A 32 4.08 -16.45 40.51
N ILE A 33 4.32 -15.89 39.33
CA ILE A 33 4.05 -14.48 39.06
C ILE A 33 2.52 -14.35 38.96
N PRO A 34 1.87 -13.59 39.86
CA PRO A 34 0.42 -13.43 39.79
C PRO A 34 0.03 -12.73 38.49
N LEU A 35 -0.84 -13.36 37.70
CA LEU A 35 -1.46 -12.72 36.55
C LEU A 35 -2.59 -11.79 37.01
N SER A 36 -2.65 -10.60 36.42
CA SER A 36 -3.74 -9.66 36.61
C SER A 36 -4.89 -10.00 35.66
N LYS A 37 -6.13 -9.67 36.02
CA LYS A 37 -7.22 -9.80 35.04
C LYS A 37 -7.06 -8.74 33.95
N LEU A 38 -7.23 -9.14 32.70
CA LEU A 38 -7.21 -8.22 31.56
C LEU A 38 -8.61 -7.89 31.05
N LYS A 39 -8.76 -6.72 30.45
CA LYS A 39 -9.95 -6.27 29.70
C LYS A 39 -9.54 -5.34 28.57
N ILE A 40 -10.46 -5.07 27.65
CA ILE A 40 -10.25 -4.09 26.58
C ILE A 40 -10.94 -2.78 26.93
N GLU A 41 -10.19 -1.69 26.90
CA GLU A 41 -10.67 -0.31 27.07
C GLU A 41 -10.24 0.58 25.90
N GLY A 42 -11.23 1.03 25.12
CA GLY A 42 -10.96 1.68 23.84
C GLY A 42 -10.14 0.76 22.95
N ARG A 43 -9.04 1.28 22.39
CA ARG A 43 -8.13 0.50 21.54
C ARG A 43 -7.10 -0.34 22.31
N TYR A 44 -7.10 -0.33 23.65
CA TYR A 44 -6.03 -0.95 24.44
C TYR A 44 -6.50 -2.16 25.23
N LEU A 45 -5.61 -3.14 25.36
CA LEU A 45 -5.69 -4.16 26.41
C LEU A 45 -5.11 -3.55 27.69
N VAL A 46 -5.81 -3.72 28.82
CA VAL A 46 -5.41 -3.15 30.12
C VAL A 46 -5.57 -4.14 31.26
N ASN A 47 -4.75 -4.00 32.31
CA ASN A 47 -4.89 -4.74 33.57
C ASN A 47 -5.95 -4.12 34.50
N GLU A 48 -6.06 -4.64 35.73
CA GLU A 48 -7.05 -4.16 36.72
C GLU A 48 -6.75 -2.74 37.22
N GLU A 49 -5.48 -2.35 37.18
CA GLU A 49 -4.97 -1.01 37.52
C GLU A 49 -5.18 0.01 36.40
N GLY A 50 -5.59 -0.42 35.21
CA GLY A 50 -5.79 0.43 34.03
C GLY A 50 -4.50 0.71 33.24
N GLU A 51 -3.43 -0.02 33.52
CA GLU A 51 -2.17 0.06 32.79
C GLU A 51 -2.30 -0.67 31.45
N LYS A 52 -1.72 -0.10 30.39
CA LYS A 52 -1.73 -0.70 29.05
C LYS A 52 -0.83 -1.92 29.02
N VAL A 53 -1.31 -2.99 28.40
CA VAL A 53 -0.61 -4.27 28.27
C VAL A 53 -0.53 -4.64 26.79
N ASN A 54 0.68 -4.99 26.32
CA ASN A 54 0.89 -5.70 25.07
C ASN A 54 1.56 -7.03 25.42
N LEU A 55 0.96 -8.13 24.97
CA LEU A 55 1.39 -9.48 25.28
C LEU A 55 2.47 -9.95 24.30
N HIS A 56 3.42 -10.72 24.81
CA HIS A 56 4.59 -11.20 24.09
C HIS A 56 4.86 -12.67 24.43
N GLY A 57 5.00 -13.50 23.41
CA GLY A 57 4.91 -14.93 23.66
C GLY A 57 5.28 -15.84 22.51
N PHE A 58 4.80 -17.08 22.59
CA PHE A 58 5.08 -18.14 21.64
C PHE A 58 3.81 -18.94 21.32
N THR A 59 3.86 -19.71 20.23
CA THR A 59 2.79 -20.62 19.84
C THR A 59 3.14 -22.05 20.17
N GLN A 60 2.15 -22.80 20.67
CA GLN A 60 2.29 -24.19 21.08
C GLN A 60 1.21 -25.03 20.40
N ASN A 61 1.65 -26.01 19.61
CA ASN A 61 0.80 -27.07 19.04
C ASN A 61 1.06 -28.40 19.79
N TYR A 62 0.08 -29.30 19.77
CA TYR A 62 0.09 -30.57 20.51
C TYR A 62 -0.01 -31.80 19.60
N ASP A 63 0.07 -31.63 18.27
CA ASP A 63 0.34 -32.72 17.34
C ASP A 63 1.81 -33.16 17.47
N PRO A 64 2.11 -34.47 17.54
CA PRO A 64 3.47 -35.00 17.51
C PRO A 64 4.37 -34.39 16.43
N TYR A 65 3.83 -34.05 15.27
CA TYR A 65 4.52 -33.39 14.16
C TYR A 65 5.23 -32.10 14.60
N PHE A 66 4.53 -31.24 15.33
CA PHE A 66 5.05 -29.97 15.83
C PHE A 66 5.80 -30.11 17.17
N GLN A 67 5.91 -31.32 17.70
CA GLN A 67 6.56 -31.63 18.98
C GLN A 67 7.70 -32.64 18.82
N ASP A 68 8.39 -32.57 17.67
CA ASP A 68 9.58 -33.38 17.34
C ASP A 68 9.36 -34.90 17.47
N TYR A 69 8.11 -35.35 17.31
CA TYR A 69 7.68 -36.73 17.54
C TYR A 69 8.11 -37.29 18.90
N ALA A 70 8.16 -36.44 19.93
CA ALA A 70 8.71 -36.79 21.24
C ALA A 70 7.80 -37.70 22.10
N PHE A 71 6.60 -38.01 21.62
CA PHE A 71 5.65 -38.92 22.26
C PHE A 71 4.91 -39.76 21.22
N ASN A 72 4.32 -40.87 21.68
CA ASN A 72 3.62 -41.81 20.80
C ASN A 72 2.25 -41.28 20.36
N ASN A 73 1.67 -41.92 19.34
CA ASN A 73 0.36 -41.55 18.81
C ASN A 73 -0.74 -41.61 19.90
N TYR A 74 -1.43 -40.48 20.14
CA TYR A 74 -2.45 -40.26 21.18
C TYR A 74 -1.97 -40.50 22.61
N ASP A 75 -0.66 -40.36 22.87
CA ASP A 75 -0.06 -40.44 24.21
C ASP A 75 -0.22 -39.10 24.96
N VAL A 76 -1.35 -38.95 25.67
CA VAL A 76 -1.67 -37.76 26.47
C VAL A 76 -0.56 -37.47 27.49
N ASP A 77 -0.14 -38.47 28.25
CA ASP A 77 0.85 -38.27 29.32
C ASP A 77 2.22 -37.89 28.74
N GLY A 78 2.61 -38.48 27.61
CA GLY A 78 3.81 -38.11 26.87
C GLY A 78 3.76 -36.68 26.37
N CYS A 79 2.63 -36.28 25.79
CA CYS A 79 2.37 -34.92 25.32
C CYS A 79 2.50 -33.90 26.45
N LEU A 80 1.75 -34.07 27.54
CA LEU A 80 1.78 -33.17 28.70
C LEU A 80 3.19 -33.03 29.28
N ARG A 81 3.87 -34.15 29.56
CA ARG A 81 5.23 -34.12 30.12
C ARG A 81 6.23 -33.44 29.19
N TYR A 82 6.11 -33.66 27.88
CA TYR A 82 7.00 -33.03 26.91
C TYR A 82 6.78 -31.52 26.88
N SER A 83 5.54 -31.09 26.65
CA SER A 83 5.20 -29.68 26.50
C SER A 83 5.47 -28.87 27.78
N GLN A 84 5.11 -29.40 28.96
CA GLN A 84 5.41 -28.76 30.25
C GLN A 84 6.92 -28.56 30.44
N ARG A 85 7.73 -29.58 30.12
CA ARG A 85 9.18 -29.49 30.20
C ARG A 85 9.75 -28.46 29.22
N MET A 86 9.18 -28.32 28.01
CA MET A 86 9.66 -27.31 27.07
C MET A 86 9.37 -25.89 27.57
N ILE A 87 8.20 -25.65 28.18
CA ILE A 87 7.86 -24.38 28.83
C ILE A 87 8.87 -24.08 29.94
N ASP A 88 9.15 -25.04 30.83
CA ASP A 88 10.12 -24.82 31.92
C ASP A 88 11.53 -24.51 31.40
N LYS A 89 11.96 -25.19 30.33
CA LYS A 89 13.26 -24.91 29.70
C LYS A 89 13.30 -23.55 29.04
N LEU A 90 12.24 -23.14 28.35
CA LEU A 90 12.10 -21.80 27.76
C LEU A 90 12.24 -20.73 28.85
N LEU A 91 11.52 -20.87 29.97
CA LEU A 91 11.60 -19.93 31.09
C LEU A 91 12.98 -19.94 31.76
N LYS A 92 13.61 -21.12 31.89
CA LYS A 92 14.97 -21.27 32.41
C LYS A 92 16.03 -20.64 31.51
N ALA A 93 15.82 -20.66 30.19
CA ALA A 93 16.67 -19.98 29.22
C ALA A 93 16.57 -18.44 29.33
N GLY A 94 15.59 -17.92 30.09
CA GLY A 94 15.49 -16.50 30.44
C GLY A 94 14.43 -15.73 29.66
N TRP A 95 13.71 -16.38 28.73
CA TRP A 95 12.66 -15.76 27.93
C TRP A 95 11.62 -15.05 28.78
N LYS A 96 11.35 -13.78 28.45
CA LYS A 96 10.30 -12.97 29.09
C LYS A 96 8.99 -13.07 28.33
N VAL A 97 8.34 -14.22 28.46
CA VAL A 97 7.02 -14.47 27.84
C VAL A 97 5.91 -14.30 28.85
N ASP A 98 4.80 -13.70 28.43
CA ASP A 98 3.58 -13.55 29.22
C ASP A 98 2.35 -14.14 28.53
N CYS A 99 2.47 -14.63 27.29
CA CYS A 99 1.37 -15.22 26.56
C CYS A 99 1.77 -16.49 25.78
N MET A 100 0.83 -17.43 25.68
CA MET A 100 0.97 -18.63 24.85
C MET A 100 -0.29 -18.78 23.99
N ARG A 101 -0.10 -18.88 22.67
CA ARG A 101 -1.17 -19.35 21.78
C ARG A 101 -1.22 -20.87 21.82
N LEU A 102 -2.32 -21.38 22.37
CA LEU A 102 -2.59 -22.80 22.54
C LEU A 102 -3.41 -23.27 21.34
N HIS A 103 -2.75 -23.93 20.39
CA HIS A 103 -3.38 -24.46 19.18
C HIS A 103 -4.09 -25.78 19.49
N MET A 104 -5.43 -25.77 19.44
CA MET A 104 -6.22 -27.01 19.52
C MET A 104 -6.19 -27.77 18.19
N ASP A 105 -5.13 -28.54 17.98
CA ASP A 105 -4.90 -29.23 16.70
C ASP A 105 -5.91 -30.35 16.41
N PRO A 106 -6.49 -30.41 15.19
CA PRO A 106 -7.38 -31.47 14.72
C PRO A 106 -6.89 -32.89 14.92
N TYR A 107 -5.58 -33.10 15.03
CA TYR A 107 -4.98 -34.38 15.40
C TYR A 107 -5.71 -35.09 16.55
N TRP A 108 -6.15 -34.35 17.58
CA TRP A 108 -6.76 -34.94 18.77
C TRP A 108 -8.24 -35.30 18.58
N PHE A 109 -8.98 -34.58 17.75
CA PHE A 109 -10.44 -34.69 17.67
C PHE A 109 -10.97 -34.95 16.25
N LYS A 110 -10.08 -35.34 15.34
CA LYS A 110 -10.44 -35.96 14.06
C LYS A 110 -10.75 -37.44 14.26
N GLU A 111 -11.81 -37.93 13.64
CA GLU A 111 -12.15 -39.36 13.63
C GLU A 111 -10.98 -40.18 13.05
N PRO A 112 -10.40 -41.14 13.81
CA PRO A 112 -9.26 -41.91 13.34
C PRO A 112 -9.54 -42.66 12.04
N GLY A 113 -8.69 -42.42 11.03
CA GLY A 113 -8.83 -43.05 9.70
C GLY A 113 -9.76 -42.30 8.74
N CYS A 114 -10.40 -41.20 9.15
CA CYS A 114 -11.16 -40.35 8.25
C CYS A 114 -10.22 -39.52 7.34
N THR A 115 -10.54 -39.47 6.05
CA THR A 115 -9.68 -38.84 5.02
C THR A 115 -10.25 -37.53 4.46
N GLY A 116 -11.41 -37.08 4.95
CA GLY A 116 -12.00 -35.79 4.61
C GLY A 116 -11.25 -34.60 5.21
N ASP A 117 -11.79 -33.39 4.98
CA ASP A 117 -11.28 -32.17 5.60
C ASP A 117 -11.48 -32.20 7.13
N VAL A 118 -10.93 -31.20 7.84
CA VAL A 118 -11.02 -31.14 9.32
C VAL A 118 -12.48 -31.12 9.80
N PHE A 119 -13.35 -30.37 9.10
CA PHE A 119 -14.76 -30.24 9.44
C PHE A 119 -15.52 -31.54 9.19
N ASP A 120 -15.30 -32.18 8.05
CA ASP A 120 -15.95 -33.43 7.64
C ASP A 120 -15.57 -34.60 8.56
N CYS A 121 -14.37 -34.55 9.15
CA CYS A 121 -13.87 -35.59 10.03
C CYS A 121 -13.92 -35.21 11.52
N TYR A 122 -14.56 -34.10 11.87
CA TYR A 122 -14.68 -33.66 13.26
C TYR A 122 -15.45 -34.68 14.12
N ASN A 123 -14.93 -34.95 15.33
CA ASN A 123 -15.59 -35.75 16.34
C ASN A 123 -15.73 -34.98 17.66
N GLU A 124 -16.96 -34.62 17.99
CA GLU A 124 -17.30 -33.84 19.19
C GLU A 124 -16.90 -34.52 20.50
N GLU A 125 -17.07 -35.84 20.59
CA GLU A 125 -16.75 -36.60 21.81
C GLU A 125 -15.24 -36.68 22.02
N LEU A 126 -14.46 -36.74 20.94
CA LEU A 126 -13.00 -36.61 21.02
C LEU A 126 -12.58 -35.19 21.41
N LEU A 127 -13.23 -34.15 20.89
CA LEU A 127 -12.95 -32.78 21.32
C LEU A 127 -13.20 -32.62 22.82
N LYS A 128 -14.38 -32.99 23.31
CA LYS A 128 -14.72 -32.95 24.75
C LYS A 128 -13.68 -33.70 25.58
N LYS A 129 -13.30 -34.91 25.15
CA LYS A 129 -12.29 -35.73 25.83
C LYS A 129 -10.93 -35.01 25.91
N TYR A 130 -10.40 -34.51 24.79
CA TYR A 130 -9.03 -33.98 24.77
C TYR A 130 -8.92 -32.51 25.21
N ILE A 131 -10.02 -31.76 25.25
CA ILE A 131 -10.09 -30.52 26.03
C ILE A 131 -9.74 -30.78 27.49
N ASP A 132 -10.36 -31.78 28.11
CA ASP A 132 -10.12 -32.11 29.51
C ASP A 132 -8.75 -32.78 29.75
N LEU A 133 -8.27 -33.58 28.79
CA LEU A 133 -7.05 -34.36 28.96
C LEU A 133 -5.76 -33.66 28.52
N VAL A 134 -5.83 -32.73 27.57
CA VAL A 134 -4.64 -32.08 26.98
C VAL A 134 -4.70 -30.57 27.19
N TYR A 135 -5.73 -29.90 26.66
CA TYR A 135 -5.71 -28.45 26.54
C TYR A 135 -5.92 -27.73 27.88
N ILE A 136 -6.86 -28.16 28.72
CA ILE A 136 -7.06 -27.56 30.06
C ILE A 136 -5.84 -27.78 30.96
N PRO A 137 -5.29 -29.00 31.11
CA PRO A 137 -4.08 -29.20 31.90
C PRO A 137 -2.91 -28.33 31.43
N MET A 138 -2.75 -28.14 30.12
CA MET A 138 -1.71 -27.26 29.58
C MET A 138 -1.99 -25.78 29.82
N ALA A 139 -3.23 -25.34 29.72
CA ALA A 139 -3.63 -23.98 30.04
C ALA A 139 -3.40 -23.68 31.54
N GLU A 140 -3.84 -24.57 32.43
CA GLU A 140 -3.60 -24.44 33.88
C GLU A 140 -2.09 -24.42 34.19
N TYR A 141 -1.29 -25.23 33.47
CA TYR A 141 0.16 -25.22 33.61
C TYR A 141 0.79 -23.88 33.19
N ALA A 142 0.46 -23.36 32.01
CA ALA A 142 0.94 -22.08 31.53
C ALA A 142 0.56 -20.93 32.50
N ILE A 143 -0.69 -20.91 32.96
CA ILE A 143 -1.17 -19.94 33.94
C ILE A 143 -0.38 -20.03 35.26
N SER A 144 -0.06 -21.25 35.72
CA SER A 144 0.78 -21.45 36.93
C SER A 144 2.21 -20.92 36.78
N ARG A 145 2.65 -20.67 35.55
CA ARG A 145 3.94 -20.08 35.17
C ARG A 145 3.86 -18.59 34.83
N GLY A 146 2.72 -17.94 35.09
CA GLY A 146 2.54 -16.52 34.81
C GLY A 146 2.33 -16.23 33.31
N ILE A 147 1.73 -17.16 32.56
CA ILE A 147 1.51 -17.04 31.12
C ILE A 147 0.01 -17.07 30.82
N TYR A 148 -0.52 -16.01 30.21
CA TYR A 148 -1.88 -15.96 29.66
C TYR A 148 -2.03 -16.93 28.48
N VAL A 149 -3.24 -17.42 28.26
CA VAL A 149 -3.52 -18.40 27.20
C VAL A 149 -4.46 -17.81 26.17
N VAL A 150 -4.04 -17.78 24.90
CA VAL A 150 -4.92 -17.56 23.76
C VAL A 150 -5.29 -18.92 23.20
N LEU A 151 -6.52 -19.35 23.45
CA LEU A 151 -7.04 -20.63 23.00
C LEU A 151 -7.55 -20.46 21.56
N LEU A 152 -6.86 -21.10 20.61
CA LEU A 152 -7.28 -21.11 19.21
C LEU A 152 -8.40 -22.13 19.00
N GLY A 153 -9.44 -21.71 18.28
CA GLY A 153 -10.61 -22.54 17.96
C GLY A 153 -10.24 -23.86 17.31
N PRO A 154 -10.93 -24.96 17.64
CA PRO A 154 -10.51 -26.30 17.27
C PRO A 154 -10.88 -26.68 15.83
N ILE A 155 -11.36 -25.76 14.99
CA ILE A 155 -11.83 -26.12 13.65
C ILE A 155 -11.08 -25.28 12.63
N GLY A 156 -10.22 -25.94 11.85
CA GLY A 156 -9.52 -25.30 10.73
C GLY A 156 -10.52 -24.62 9.80
N CYS A 157 -10.21 -23.40 9.37
CA CYS A 157 -11.08 -22.64 8.49
C CYS A 157 -11.06 -23.22 7.07
N ARG A 158 -12.21 -23.17 6.39
CA ARG A 158 -12.30 -23.55 4.97
C ARG A 158 -11.75 -22.43 4.10
N GLU A 159 -11.21 -22.78 2.92
CA GLU A 159 -10.70 -21.77 1.96
C GLU A 159 -11.79 -20.76 1.54
N GLN A 160 -13.02 -21.24 1.47
CA GLN A 160 -14.22 -20.47 1.13
C GLN A 160 -15.24 -20.64 2.25
N ILE A 161 -15.65 -19.52 2.84
CA ILE A 161 -16.71 -19.49 3.85
C ILE A 161 -17.91 -18.66 3.41
N GLU A 162 -19.09 -19.01 3.91
CA GLU A 162 -20.37 -18.34 3.64
C GLU A 162 -21.21 -18.20 4.93
N VAL A 163 -21.91 -17.07 5.06
CA VAL A 163 -22.80 -16.81 6.21
C VAL A 163 -23.91 -17.86 6.25
N GLY A 164 -24.10 -18.49 7.41
CA GLY A 164 -25.15 -19.49 7.63
C GLY A 164 -24.89 -20.86 6.99
N GLU A 165 -23.68 -21.12 6.48
CA GLU A 165 -23.31 -22.46 6.03
C GLU A 165 -23.11 -23.42 7.23
N PRO A 166 -23.09 -24.76 7.02
CA PRO A 166 -22.89 -25.73 8.11
C PRO A 166 -21.61 -25.50 8.94
N TYR A 167 -20.53 -25.03 8.32
CA TYR A 167 -19.31 -24.65 9.03
C TYR A 167 -19.53 -23.46 9.98
N ASN A 168 -20.30 -22.44 9.55
CA ASN A 168 -20.64 -21.29 10.40
C ASN A 168 -21.48 -21.72 11.60
N GLU A 169 -22.52 -22.53 11.40
CA GLU A 169 -23.36 -23.08 12.48
C GLU A 169 -22.54 -23.93 13.46
N HIS A 170 -21.60 -24.70 12.94
CA HIS A 170 -20.73 -25.53 13.76
C HIS A 170 -19.76 -24.70 14.61
N LEU A 171 -19.22 -23.61 14.06
CA LEU A 171 -18.38 -22.70 14.82
C LEU A 171 -19.16 -22.05 15.98
N ILE A 172 -20.41 -21.66 15.75
CA ILE A 172 -21.33 -21.16 16.78
C ILE A 172 -21.54 -22.22 17.88
N HIS A 173 -21.82 -23.47 17.49
CA HIS A 173 -22.02 -24.57 18.43
C HIS A 173 -20.77 -24.86 19.27
N VAL A 174 -19.61 -25.03 18.63
CA VAL A 174 -18.37 -25.38 19.34
C VAL A 174 -17.97 -24.27 20.30
N TRP A 175 -17.98 -23.01 19.88
CA TRP A 175 -17.64 -21.91 20.78
C TRP A 175 -18.70 -21.65 21.84
N GLY A 176 -19.97 -21.60 21.46
CA GLY A 176 -21.09 -21.27 22.34
C GLY A 176 -21.41 -22.39 23.32
N ASP A 177 -21.64 -23.60 22.83
CA ASP A 177 -22.19 -24.68 23.66
C ASP A 177 -21.09 -25.48 24.38
N LEU A 178 -19.90 -25.62 23.77
CA LEU A 178 -18.82 -26.47 24.30
C LEU A 178 -17.71 -25.68 24.99
N ILE A 179 -16.99 -24.83 24.26
CA ILE A 179 -15.76 -24.18 24.78
C ILE A 179 -16.08 -23.11 25.83
N SER A 180 -16.86 -22.09 25.47
CA SER A 180 -17.12 -20.94 26.35
C SER A 180 -17.96 -21.29 27.58
N ASN A 181 -18.69 -22.40 27.53
CA ASN A 181 -19.50 -22.90 28.64
C ASN A 181 -18.76 -23.93 29.50
N HIS A 182 -17.55 -24.35 29.13
CA HIS A 182 -16.79 -25.34 29.89
C HIS A 182 -16.45 -24.81 31.30
N PRO A 183 -16.67 -25.57 32.40
CA PRO A 183 -16.53 -25.07 33.79
C PRO A 183 -15.15 -24.53 34.17
N LYS A 184 -14.09 -24.94 33.48
CA LYS A 184 -12.70 -24.49 33.68
C LYS A 184 -12.28 -23.32 32.78
N ILE A 185 -13.06 -23.05 31.74
CA ILE A 185 -12.78 -22.00 30.74
C ILE A 185 -13.68 -20.79 31.01
N LYS A 186 -14.97 -21.04 31.25
CA LYS A 186 -15.99 -20.01 31.52
C LYS A 186 -15.54 -19.09 32.65
N ASN A 187 -15.43 -17.79 32.35
CA ASN A 187 -14.97 -16.73 33.25
C ASN A 187 -13.56 -16.90 33.83
N ASN A 188 -12.72 -17.78 33.26
CA ASN A 188 -11.30 -17.82 33.63
C ASN A 188 -10.61 -16.56 33.08
N PRO A 189 -10.15 -15.61 33.91
CA PRO A 189 -9.65 -14.32 33.45
C PRO A 189 -8.33 -14.40 32.67
N TYR A 190 -7.69 -15.57 32.65
CA TYR A 190 -6.38 -15.79 32.05
C TYR A 190 -6.44 -16.54 30.71
N ILE A 191 -7.64 -16.90 30.26
CA ILE A 191 -7.89 -17.56 28.96
C ILE A 191 -8.61 -16.57 28.04
N MET A 192 -8.16 -16.46 26.80
CA MET A 192 -8.73 -15.66 25.72
C MET A 192 -9.03 -16.55 24.52
N PHE A 193 -9.89 -16.10 23.62
CA PHE A 193 -10.39 -16.93 22.51
C PHE A 193 -10.01 -16.34 21.17
N GLU A 194 -9.28 -17.09 20.35
CA GLU A 194 -9.04 -16.76 18.93
C GLU A 194 -9.97 -17.62 18.07
N LEU A 195 -10.95 -16.98 17.42
CA LEU A 195 -12.15 -17.68 16.95
C LEU A 195 -11.89 -18.76 15.89
N ALA A 196 -11.00 -18.51 14.94
CA ALA A 196 -10.67 -19.42 13.86
C ALA A 196 -9.29 -19.07 13.29
N ASN A 197 -8.56 -20.08 12.82
CA ASN A 197 -7.29 -19.91 12.13
C ASN A 197 -7.50 -19.65 10.64
N GLU A 198 -6.93 -18.56 10.14
CA GLU A 198 -6.73 -18.26 8.72
C GLU A 198 -7.97 -18.37 7.82
N PRO A 199 -9.07 -17.62 8.08
CA PRO A 199 -10.06 -17.40 7.03
C PRO A 199 -9.39 -16.80 5.78
N ILE A 200 -9.64 -17.43 4.62
CA ILE A 200 -9.04 -17.00 3.36
C ILE A 200 -10.03 -16.10 2.62
N THR A 201 -11.11 -16.67 2.07
CA THR A 201 -12.11 -15.91 1.30
C THR A 201 -13.52 -16.08 1.85
N ILE A 202 -14.33 -15.03 1.76
CA ILE A 202 -15.74 -15.06 2.13
C ILE A 202 -16.62 -14.60 0.97
N LYS A 203 -17.79 -15.21 0.84
CA LYS A 203 -18.80 -14.78 -0.12
C LYS A 203 -19.42 -13.44 0.30
N GLY A 204 -19.27 -12.42 -0.53
CA GLY A 204 -19.76 -11.06 -0.30
C GLY A 204 -21.28 -11.01 -0.16
N ALA A 205 -21.76 -10.27 0.86
CA ALA A 205 -23.17 -10.24 1.22
C ALA A 205 -24.09 -9.65 0.13
N ASP A 206 -23.55 -8.73 -0.67
CA ASP A 206 -24.33 -7.98 -1.67
C ASP A 206 -24.07 -8.47 -3.12
N THR A 207 -22.92 -9.09 -3.39
CA THR A 207 -22.49 -9.51 -4.74
C THR A 207 -22.58 -11.02 -4.96
N GLY A 208 -22.47 -11.83 -3.89
CA GLY A 208 -22.39 -13.29 -3.99
C GLY A 208 -21.05 -13.82 -4.51
N GLU A 209 -20.04 -12.95 -4.69
CA GLU A 209 -18.69 -13.31 -5.12
C GLU A 209 -17.76 -13.56 -3.93
N TYR A 210 -16.80 -14.47 -4.07
CA TYR A 210 -15.78 -14.70 -3.04
C TYR A 210 -14.62 -13.72 -3.18
N GLY A 211 -14.13 -13.20 -2.06
CA GLY A 211 -12.93 -12.35 -2.03
C GLY A 211 -12.48 -11.99 -0.61
N VAL A 212 -11.53 -11.05 -0.51
CA VAL A 212 -10.80 -10.76 0.74
C VAL A 212 -10.69 -9.27 1.10
N ASP A 213 -10.95 -8.36 0.17
CA ASP A 213 -10.46 -6.97 0.24
C ASP A 213 -11.49 -5.92 -0.19
N LYS A 214 -12.79 -6.22 -0.07
CA LYS A 214 -13.88 -5.30 -0.45
C LYS A 214 -14.90 -5.11 0.67
N PRO A 215 -15.62 -3.97 0.75
CA PRO A 215 -16.60 -3.71 1.80
C PRO A 215 -17.63 -4.82 1.99
N GLU A 216 -18.13 -5.41 0.91
CA GLU A 216 -19.13 -6.48 0.94
C GLU A 216 -18.63 -7.78 1.58
N HIS A 217 -17.32 -8.05 1.50
CA HIS A 217 -16.69 -9.20 2.15
C HIS A 217 -16.63 -9.00 3.67
N PHE A 218 -16.27 -7.81 4.15
CA PHE A 218 -16.21 -7.51 5.59
C PHE A 218 -17.60 -7.34 6.21
N LYS A 219 -18.58 -6.86 5.45
CA LYS A 219 -20.00 -6.91 5.85
C LYS A 219 -20.45 -8.36 6.08
N ALA A 220 -20.11 -9.27 5.18
CA ALA A 220 -20.37 -10.71 5.36
C ALA A 220 -19.57 -11.29 6.53
N LEU A 221 -18.31 -10.87 6.72
CA LEU A 221 -17.45 -11.34 7.80
C LEU A 221 -18.00 -10.96 9.18
N LYS A 222 -18.53 -9.73 9.32
CA LYS A 222 -19.29 -9.32 10.50
C LYS A 222 -20.50 -10.22 10.73
N GLN A 223 -21.29 -10.50 9.69
CA GLN A 223 -22.46 -11.38 9.79
C GLN A 223 -22.09 -12.83 10.14
N PHE A 224 -20.89 -13.28 9.73
CA PHE A 224 -20.38 -14.61 10.01
C PHE A 224 -19.93 -14.77 11.46
N PHE A 225 -19.13 -13.82 11.98
CA PHE A 225 -18.54 -13.92 13.33
C PHE A 225 -19.38 -13.30 14.45
N GLN A 226 -20.28 -12.35 14.18
CA GLN A 226 -21.12 -11.77 15.23
C GLN A 226 -21.96 -12.84 15.96
N PRO A 227 -22.62 -13.80 15.28
CA PRO A 227 -23.34 -14.86 15.97
C PRO A 227 -22.45 -15.77 16.83
N VAL A 228 -21.19 -15.99 16.44
CA VAL A 228 -20.22 -16.76 17.23
C VAL A 228 -19.88 -15.99 18.52
N VAL A 229 -19.63 -14.68 18.40
CA VAL A 229 -19.38 -13.78 19.53
C VAL A 229 -20.59 -13.74 20.47
N ASP A 230 -21.79 -13.59 19.93
CA ASP A 230 -23.04 -13.54 20.71
C ASP A 230 -23.26 -14.85 21.49
N ALA A 231 -22.96 -16.01 20.88
CA ALA A 231 -23.04 -17.30 21.54
C ALA A 231 -22.02 -17.46 22.68
N ILE A 232 -20.79 -16.94 22.51
CA ILE A 232 -19.80 -16.90 23.60
C ILE A 232 -20.27 -15.96 24.72
N ARG A 233 -20.81 -14.79 24.38
CA ARG A 233 -21.27 -13.78 25.34
C ARG A 233 -22.49 -14.22 26.14
N ALA A 234 -23.27 -15.18 25.66
CA ALA A 234 -24.29 -15.85 26.46
C ALA A 234 -23.71 -16.59 27.68
N ASN A 235 -22.40 -16.91 27.66
CA ASN A 235 -21.72 -17.63 28.72
C ASN A 235 -20.72 -16.79 29.51
N THR A 236 -19.92 -15.95 28.83
CA THR A 236 -18.73 -15.33 29.45
C THR A 236 -18.27 -14.04 28.76
N ASP A 237 -17.56 -13.21 29.52
CA ASP A 237 -16.93 -11.96 29.08
C ASP A 237 -15.43 -12.10 28.76
N ASN A 238 -14.93 -13.32 28.57
CA ASN A 238 -13.54 -13.57 28.13
C ASN A 238 -13.20 -12.73 26.88
N ILE A 239 -11.94 -12.31 26.76
CA ILE A 239 -11.46 -11.57 25.59
C ILE A 239 -11.53 -12.47 24.35
N ILE A 240 -12.05 -11.91 23.26
CA ILE A 240 -12.17 -12.56 21.96
C ILE A 240 -11.27 -11.82 20.97
N TRP A 241 -10.48 -12.59 20.23
CA TRP A 241 -9.66 -12.16 19.10
C TRP A 241 -10.33 -12.65 17.81
N VAL A 242 -10.85 -11.70 17.03
CA VAL A 242 -11.57 -11.96 15.78
C VAL A 242 -10.57 -11.97 14.62
N PRO A 243 -10.54 -13.02 13.78
CA PRO A 243 -9.61 -13.11 12.66
C PRO A 243 -10.04 -12.23 11.46
N GLY A 244 -9.07 -11.88 10.63
CA GLY A 244 -9.26 -11.22 9.33
C GLY A 244 -9.45 -12.19 8.17
N LEU A 245 -9.31 -11.69 6.94
CA LEU A 245 -9.32 -12.47 5.70
C LEU A 245 -7.93 -12.61 5.08
N GLY A 246 -7.80 -13.49 4.09
CA GLY A 246 -6.57 -13.75 3.36
C GLY A 246 -5.45 -14.25 4.25
N TYR A 247 -5.70 -15.33 5.00
CA TYR A 247 -4.76 -15.83 6.02
C TYR A 247 -4.51 -14.78 7.12
N GLU A 248 -5.57 -14.09 7.55
CA GLU A 248 -5.52 -13.08 8.62
C GLU A 248 -4.60 -11.87 8.36
N GLN A 249 -4.43 -11.47 7.11
CA GLN A 249 -3.67 -10.25 6.77
C GLN A 249 -4.55 -9.03 6.47
N HIS A 250 -5.85 -9.22 6.20
CA HIS A 250 -6.77 -8.15 5.79
C HIS A 250 -7.81 -7.79 6.86
N PHE A 251 -7.85 -6.50 7.24
CA PHE A 251 -8.79 -5.91 8.21
C PHE A 251 -9.38 -4.57 7.73
N ASP A 252 -9.10 -4.19 6.49
CA ASP A 252 -9.27 -2.85 5.90
C ASP A 252 -10.64 -2.21 6.22
N TYR A 253 -11.71 -3.01 6.18
CA TYR A 253 -13.09 -2.52 6.30
C TYR A 253 -13.78 -2.85 7.63
N PHE A 254 -13.08 -3.44 8.60
CA PHE A 254 -13.66 -3.63 9.94
C PHE A 254 -13.97 -2.29 10.64
N SER A 255 -13.31 -1.18 10.27
CA SER A 255 -13.69 0.16 10.74
C SER A 255 -15.12 0.56 10.32
N GLN A 256 -15.62 0.02 9.21
CA GLN A 256 -16.99 0.24 8.71
C GLN A 256 -17.97 -0.81 9.24
N TYR A 257 -17.49 -2.05 9.43
CA TYR A 257 -18.28 -3.18 9.90
C TYR A 257 -17.66 -3.84 11.15
N PRO A 258 -17.48 -3.12 12.27
CA PRO A 258 -16.85 -3.68 13.46
C PRO A 258 -17.73 -4.75 14.09
N ILE A 259 -17.11 -5.74 14.72
CA ILE A 259 -17.81 -6.67 15.60
C ILE A 259 -18.26 -5.90 16.84
N GLU A 260 -19.50 -6.08 17.24
CA GLU A 260 -20.10 -5.40 18.39
C GLU A 260 -19.98 -6.27 19.64
N GLY A 261 -19.61 -5.65 20.76
CA GLY A 261 -19.48 -6.33 22.04
C GLY A 261 -18.46 -5.67 22.96
N VAL A 262 -18.27 -6.28 24.13
CA VAL A 262 -17.18 -5.94 25.06
C VAL A 262 -16.03 -6.91 24.88
N ASN A 263 -14.81 -6.51 25.25
CA ASN A 263 -13.62 -7.36 25.19
C ASN A 263 -13.40 -8.02 23.82
N ILE A 264 -13.53 -7.22 22.76
CA ILE A 264 -13.27 -7.61 21.37
C ILE A 264 -11.95 -6.99 20.90
N GLY A 265 -11.01 -7.84 20.53
CA GLY A 265 -9.79 -7.51 19.80
C GLY A 265 -9.74 -8.32 18.50
N TYR A 266 -8.64 -8.19 17.76
CA TYR A 266 -8.46 -8.86 16.46
C TYR A 266 -7.15 -9.65 16.41
N ALA A 267 -7.21 -10.87 15.84
CA ALA A 267 -6.04 -11.72 15.58
C ALA A 267 -5.56 -11.49 14.15
N ALA A 268 -4.25 -11.37 13.97
CA ALA A 268 -3.61 -11.15 12.68
C ALA A 268 -2.41 -12.07 12.49
N HIS A 269 -2.12 -12.44 11.25
CA HIS A 269 -0.87 -13.10 10.87
C HIS A 269 -0.01 -12.12 10.06
N LEU A 270 1.32 -12.21 10.22
CA LEU A 270 2.22 -11.30 9.52
C LEU A 270 3.56 -11.95 9.20
N TYR A 271 3.71 -12.41 7.96
CA TYR A 271 4.95 -12.99 7.48
C TYR A 271 5.74 -12.01 6.57
N PRO A 272 7.06 -12.21 6.44
CA PRO A 272 7.89 -11.45 5.52
C PRO A 272 7.33 -11.39 4.09
N GLY A 273 7.41 -10.21 3.48
CA GLY A 273 6.89 -9.94 2.15
C GLY A 273 5.40 -9.59 2.09
N TRP A 274 4.63 -9.79 3.17
CA TRP A 274 3.26 -9.29 3.30
C TRP A 274 3.25 -7.79 3.60
N MET A 275 2.13 -7.11 3.31
CA MET A 275 1.98 -5.66 3.49
C MET A 275 3.07 -4.82 2.80
N GLY A 276 3.78 -5.36 1.80
CA GLY A 276 4.92 -4.67 1.17
C GLY A 276 6.20 -4.65 2.01
N SER A 277 6.29 -5.47 3.06
CA SER A 277 7.50 -5.68 3.85
C SER A 277 8.60 -6.40 3.07
N ASP A 278 9.81 -6.41 3.60
CA ASP A 278 10.93 -7.19 3.03
C ASP A 278 10.67 -8.70 3.15
N GLY A 279 11.03 -9.45 2.12
CA GLY A 279 10.99 -10.92 2.10
C GLY A 279 11.92 -11.50 1.04
N ILE A 280 12.40 -12.74 1.24
CA ILE A 280 13.15 -13.52 0.26
C ILE A 280 12.17 -14.52 -0.33
N ASN A 281 11.74 -14.32 -1.57
CA ASN A 281 10.64 -15.10 -2.13
C ASN A 281 10.97 -16.56 -2.48
N GLY A 282 10.13 -17.48 -1.99
CA GLY A 282 9.63 -18.64 -2.75
C GLY A 282 8.11 -18.59 -3.02
N ASP A 283 7.36 -17.66 -2.41
CA ASP A 283 5.93 -17.80 -2.11
C ASP A 283 5.11 -16.49 -2.20
N GLY A 284 5.67 -15.38 -2.70
CA GLY A 284 4.87 -14.27 -3.26
C GLY A 284 4.94 -12.90 -2.57
N GLY A 285 5.86 -12.65 -1.65
CA GLY A 285 6.13 -11.33 -1.06
C GLY A 285 7.40 -10.64 -1.59
N SER A 286 7.24 -9.49 -2.25
CA SER A 286 8.29 -8.60 -2.80
C SER A 286 9.74 -8.80 -2.30
N GLY A 287 10.66 -9.19 -3.20
CA GLY A 287 12.11 -9.14 -2.96
C GLY A 287 12.69 -7.72 -2.88
N SER A 288 11.84 -6.70 -2.95
CA SER A 288 12.16 -5.27 -2.94
C SER A 288 11.24 -4.50 -1.97
N GLY A 289 10.99 -5.07 -0.79
CA GLY A 289 10.21 -4.44 0.27
C GLY A 289 10.87 -3.21 0.90
N GLY A 290 10.54 -2.92 2.15
CA GLY A 290 11.16 -1.86 2.93
C GLY A 290 10.15 -1.09 3.78
N TYR A 291 10.65 -0.27 4.70
CA TYR A 291 9.83 0.47 5.66
C TYR A 291 8.66 1.24 5.05
N GLN A 292 8.90 1.98 3.95
CA GLN A 292 7.86 2.82 3.34
C GLN A 292 6.68 2.01 2.83
N ASN A 293 6.95 0.88 2.16
CA ASN A 293 5.91 0.01 1.63
C ASN A 293 5.22 -0.75 2.77
N PHE A 294 5.98 -1.24 3.75
CA PHE A 294 5.45 -1.92 4.92
C PHE A 294 4.49 -1.03 5.72
N GLN A 295 4.88 0.21 6.01
CA GLN A 295 4.01 1.16 6.72
C GLN A 295 2.74 1.47 5.92
N LYS A 296 2.82 1.64 4.59
CA LYS A 296 1.63 1.84 3.74
C LYS A 296 0.71 0.62 3.75
N GLY A 297 1.27 -0.59 3.69
CA GLY A 297 0.50 -1.83 3.77
C GLY A 297 -0.19 -1.98 5.12
N TRP A 298 0.52 -1.72 6.22
CA TRP A 298 -0.04 -1.73 7.57
C TRP A 298 -1.16 -0.68 7.73
N ASP A 299 -0.93 0.55 7.26
CA ASP A 299 -1.91 1.65 7.32
C ASP A 299 -3.18 1.34 6.54
N LYS A 300 -3.07 0.60 5.44
CA LYS A 300 -4.20 0.16 4.64
C LYS A 300 -4.93 -1.03 5.28
N GLN A 301 -4.18 -2.07 5.64
CA GLN A 301 -4.76 -3.38 5.91
C GLN A 301 -5.13 -3.58 7.38
N VAL A 302 -4.39 -2.98 8.33
CA VAL A 302 -4.50 -3.32 9.76
C VAL A 302 -4.82 -2.12 10.63
N LYS A 303 -4.21 -0.96 10.35
CA LYS A 303 -4.44 0.28 11.09
C LYS A 303 -5.93 0.65 11.25
N PRO A 304 -6.83 0.44 10.26
CA PRO A 304 -8.25 0.74 10.43
C PRO A 304 -8.88 0.05 11.65
N VAL A 305 -8.37 -1.12 12.05
CA VAL A 305 -8.77 -1.81 13.27
C VAL A 305 -7.98 -1.39 14.48
N ALA A 306 -6.65 -1.29 14.35
CA ALA A 306 -5.80 -0.88 15.47
C ALA A 306 -6.23 0.47 16.05
N ASP A 307 -6.84 1.35 15.25
CA ASP A 307 -7.34 2.64 15.73
C ASP A 307 -8.49 2.57 16.75
N PHE A 308 -9.23 1.46 16.83
CA PHE A 308 -10.35 1.32 17.78
C PHE A 308 -10.33 0.05 18.64
N ALA A 309 -9.50 -0.95 18.32
CA ALA A 309 -9.39 -2.21 19.08
C ALA A 309 -7.93 -2.69 19.14
N PRO A 310 -7.53 -3.46 20.17
CA PRO A 310 -6.20 -4.05 20.23
C PRO A 310 -6.06 -5.20 19.24
N ILE A 311 -4.81 -5.47 18.86
CA ILE A 311 -4.45 -6.54 17.94
C ILE A 311 -3.51 -7.51 18.64
N ILE A 312 -3.63 -8.80 18.31
CA ILE A 312 -2.61 -9.79 18.61
C ILE A 312 -2.12 -10.44 17.30
N ILE A 313 -0.81 -10.42 17.07
CA ILE A 313 -0.20 -11.15 15.97
C ILE A 313 0.11 -12.56 16.46
N THR A 314 -0.69 -13.52 16.04
CA THR A 314 -0.69 -14.90 16.54
C THR A 314 0.28 -15.80 15.80
N GLU A 315 0.65 -15.42 14.58
CA GLU A 315 1.70 -16.07 13.80
C GLU A 315 2.59 -15.05 13.07
N MET A 316 3.88 -15.14 13.38
CA MET A 316 4.96 -14.44 12.71
C MET A 316 6.29 -15.10 13.07
N ASP A 317 7.16 -15.31 12.10
CA ASP A 317 8.58 -15.61 12.31
C ASP A 317 9.41 -15.09 11.12
N TRP A 318 10.72 -15.01 11.30
CA TRP A 318 11.65 -14.76 10.20
C TRP A 318 13.04 -15.31 10.49
N ALA A 319 13.73 -15.74 9.44
CA ALA A 319 15.16 -16.02 9.48
C ALA A 319 15.78 -15.97 8.08
N PRO A 320 17.10 -15.81 7.99
CA PRO A 320 17.82 -16.00 6.74
C PRO A 320 17.52 -17.37 6.14
N GLU A 321 17.23 -17.41 4.84
CA GLU A 321 16.83 -18.63 4.11
C GLU A 321 17.77 -19.82 4.33
N LYS A 322 19.09 -19.55 4.46
CA LYS A 322 20.14 -20.55 4.70
C LYS A 322 19.89 -21.48 5.89
N TYR A 323 19.07 -21.07 6.86
CA TYR A 323 18.75 -21.89 8.03
C TYR A 323 17.59 -22.85 7.82
N ASN A 324 16.69 -22.54 6.88
CA ASN A 324 15.46 -23.30 6.63
C ASN A 324 14.67 -23.63 7.92
N ALA A 325 14.69 -22.72 8.90
CA ALA A 325 14.29 -22.97 10.28
C ALA A 325 13.04 -22.17 10.74
N SER A 326 12.54 -21.30 9.88
CA SER A 326 11.36 -20.44 10.05
C SER A 326 10.44 -20.58 8.84
N TRP A 327 9.17 -20.21 8.95
CA TRP A 327 8.28 -20.10 7.79
C TRP A 327 8.67 -18.88 6.95
N GLY A 328 8.74 -17.71 7.58
CA GLY A 328 9.17 -16.47 6.96
C GLY A 328 10.66 -16.45 6.61
N LYS A 329 10.99 -16.05 5.38
CA LYS A 329 12.38 -15.89 4.91
C LYS A 329 12.72 -14.41 4.81
N ALA A 330 13.51 -13.88 5.74
CA ALA A 330 13.96 -12.49 5.76
C ALA A 330 15.09 -12.27 6.76
N TYR A 331 15.48 -11.00 6.91
CA TYR A 331 16.49 -10.52 7.85
C TYR A 331 15.86 -9.54 8.84
N THR A 332 16.50 -9.33 9.98
CA THR A 332 16.11 -8.30 10.94
C THR A 332 16.35 -6.91 10.35
N GLY A 333 17.55 -6.66 9.83
CA GLY A 333 17.95 -5.40 9.20
C GLY A 333 17.87 -4.18 10.13
N THR A 334 17.45 -3.03 9.59
CA THR A 334 17.45 -1.74 10.32
C THR A 334 16.13 -1.01 10.11
N ALA A 335 15.57 -0.45 11.19
CA ALA A 335 14.31 0.30 11.12
C ALA A 335 14.46 1.53 10.20
N GLY A 336 13.50 1.73 9.31
CA GLY A 336 13.54 2.78 8.27
C GLY A 336 14.34 2.40 7.03
N GLY A 337 15.06 1.27 7.06
CA GLY A 337 15.85 0.74 5.96
C GLY A 337 15.35 -0.63 5.49
N ALA A 338 16.28 -1.47 5.04
CA ALA A 338 16.00 -2.84 4.63
C ALA A 338 15.88 -3.77 5.86
N GLY A 339 15.00 -4.76 5.76
CA GLY A 339 14.82 -5.85 6.73
C GLY A 339 13.42 -5.89 7.32
N PHE A 340 12.89 -7.10 7.51
CA PHE A 340 11.55 -7.30 8.06
C PHE A 340 11.51 -6.98 9.55
N GLY A 341 12.39 -7.60 10.35
CA GLY A 341 12.25 -7.62 11.81
C GLY A 341 12.32 -6.23 12.47
N ALA A 342 13.31 -5.40 12.12
CA ALA A 342 13.48 -4.08 12.71
C ALA A 342 12.35 -3.11 12.30
N ASN A 343 11.86 -3.22 11.06
CA ASN A 343 10.71 -2.46 10.59
C ASN A 343 9.42 -2.94 11.27
N PHE A 344 9.23 -4.26 11.41
CA PHE A 344 8.13 -4.87 12.14
C PHE A 344 8.05 -4.32 13.57
N LYS A 345 9.13 -4.45 14.35
CA LYS A 345 9.17 -3.95 15.73
C LYS A 345 8.82 -2.46 15.80
N TYR A 346 9.42 -1.65 14.94
CA TYR A 346 9.15 -0.21 14.91
C TYR A 346 7.67 0.11 14.64
N ILE A 347 7.04 -0.58 13.69
CA ILE A 347 5.61 -0.37 13.38
C ILE A 347 4.72 -0.82 14.54
N MET A 348 5.02 -1.96 15.19
CA MET A 348 4.25 -2.46 16.33
C MET A 348 4.34 -1.51 17.53
N ASP A 349 5.57 -1.09 17.88
CA ASP A 349 5.83 -0.16 18.99
C ASP A 349 5.08 1.17 18.80
N ASN A 350 5.07 1.69 17.57
CA ASN A 350 4.40 2.94 17.25
C ASN A 350 2.88 2.82 17.17
N THR A 351 2.37 1.66 16.75
CA THR A 351 0.94 1.39 16.78
C THR A 351 0.45 1.32 18.23
N GLY A 352 1.28 0.76 19.13
CA GLY A 352 1.17 0.92 20.58
C GLY A 352 0.10 0.07 21.26
N ASN A 353 -0.65 -0.74 20.52
CA ASN A 353 -1.67 -1.66 21.02
C ASN A 353 -1.65 -3.02 20.30
N VAL A 354 -0.45 -3.48 19.94
CA VAL A 354 -0.24 -4.75 19.24
C VAL A 354 0.55 -5.68 20.13
N SER A 355 -0.10 -6.76 20.54
CA SER A 355 0.54 -7.94 21.13
C SER A 355 1.08 -8.83 20.01
N TRP A 356 2.11 -9.63 20.25
CA TRP A 356 2.61 -10.53 19.21
C TRP A 356 3.39 -11.74 19.75
N LEU A 357 3.34 -12.83 19.00
CA LEU A 357 3.95 -14.10 19.35
C LEU A 357 4.99 -14.49 18.29
N VAL A 358 6.09 -15.10 18.73
CA VAL A 358 7.04 -15.72 17.81
C VAL A 358 6.58 -17.14 17.47
N PHE A 359 6.42 -17.44 16.18
CA PHE A 359 5.96 -18.74 15.68
C PHE A 359 7.11 -19.74 15.49
N THR A 360 8.19 -19.59 16.25
CA THR A 360 9.27 -20.58 16.35
C THR A 360 8.87 -21.67 17.33
N GLY A 361 9.04 -22.94 16.94
CA GLY A 361 8.68 -24.08 17.80
C GLY A 361 9.34 -24.02 19.18
N VAL A 362 8.55 -24.29 20.23
CA VAL A 362 8.97 -24.17 21.64
C VAL A 362 10.24 -24.95 21.95
N SER A 363 10.47 -26.09 21.29
CA SER A 363 11.64 -26.94 21.52
C SER A 363 12.93 -26.28 21.05
N ARG A 364 12.88 -25.44 20.01
CA ARG A 364 14.00 -24.60 19.55
C ARG A 364 14.21 -23.43 20.50
N LEU A 365 13.15 -22.76 20.94
CA LEU A 365 13.23 -21.66 21.91
C LEU A 365 13.80 -22.13 23.27
N ALA A 366 13.47 -23.35 23.69
CA ALA A 366 13.98 -24.00 24.90
C ALA A 366 15.49 -24.34 24.85
N GLN A 367 16.11 -24.28 23.67
CA GLN A 367 17.55 -24.46 23.47
C GLN A 367 18.30 -23.14 23.37
N PHE A 368 17.60 -22.00 23.48
CA PHE A 368 18.23 -20.69 23.38
C PHE A 368 19.24 -20.48 24.51
N GLU A 369 20.39 -19.93 24.13
CA GLU A 369 21.41 -19.45 25.05
C GLU A 369 21.70 -18.00 24.68
N ASP A 370 21.68 -17.11 25.67
CA ASP A 370 22.02 -15.69 25.49
C ASP A 370 23.54 -15.51 25.35
N ILE A 371 24.07 -16.08 24.27
CA ILE A 371 25.47 -16.03 23.88
C ILE A 371 25.53 -15.53 22.44
N PRO A 372 26.05 -14.32 22.20
CA PRO A 372 26.19 -13.78 20.86
C PRO A 372 26.98 -14.75 19.97
N GLY A 373 26.45 -15.01 18.77
CA GLY A 373 27.19 -15.81 17.81
C GLY A 373 28.40 -15.06 17.26
N GLU A 374 29.33 -15.81 16.66
CA GLU A 374 30.52 -15.23 16.01
C GLU A 374 30.23 -14.97 14.52
N PRO A 375 30.61 -13.79 13.96
CA PRO A 375 30.43 -13.49 12.54
C PRO A 375 30.96 -14.60 11.62
N GLY A 376 30.09 -15.13 10.76
CA GLY A 376 30.43 -16.24 9.85
C GLY A 376 30.21 -17.65 10.42
N ALA A 377 29.88 -17.78 11.71
CA ALA A 377 29.56 -19.04 12.38
C ALA A 377 28.20 -18.98 13.12
N TYR A 378 27.33 -18.04 12.75
CA TYR A 378 25.99 -17.93 13.31
C TYR A 378 25.14 -19.19 13.07
N THR A 379 24.35 -19.53 14.08
CA THR A 379 23.26 -20.51 14.06
C THR A 379 21.91 -19.79 14.02
N PHE A 380 20.82 -20.51 13.74
CA PHE A 380 19.47 -19.92 13.78
C PHE A 380 19.14 -19.23 15.11
N LEU A 381 19.64 -19.73 16.25
CA LEU A 381 19.31 -19.19 17.57
C LEU A 381 20.15 -17.97 17.97
N ASN A 382 21.31 -17.74 17.33
CA ASN A 382 22.23 -16.66 17.70
C ASN A 382 22.68 -15.77 16.51
N ASP A 383 22.05 -15.92 15.34
CA ASP A 383 22.19 -14.97 14.24
C ASP A 383 21.40 -13.69 14.58
N PRO A 384 22.03 -12.51 14.62
CA PRO A 384 21.31 -11.25 14.84
C PRO A 384 20.24 -10.96 13.78
N GLU A 385 20.30 -11.61 12.61
CA GLU A 385 19.30 -11.46 11.55
C GLU A 385 18.12 -12.43 11.66
N ALA A 386 18.14 -13.36 12.62
CA ALA A 386 17.03 -14.30 12.85
C ALA A 386 16.16 -13.88 14.04
N CYS A 387 14.87 -14.22 13.97
CA CYS A 387 13.90 -13.82 14.99
C CYS A 387 14.21 -14.29 16.42
N PRO A 388 14.78 -15.48 16.72
CA PRO A 388 14.95 -15.89 18.12
C PRO A 388 15.86 -14.95 18.90
N TRP A 389 16.99 -14.55 18.30
CA TRP A 389 17.94 -13.63 18.94
C TRP A 389 17.28 -12.28 19.25
N GLN A 390 16.54 -11.72 18.29
CA GLN A 390 15.92 -10.41 18.46
C GLN A 390 14.73 -10.45 19.43
N CYS A 391 13.82 -11.40 19.25
CA CYS A 391 12.62 -11.52 20.09
C CYS A 391 12.99 -11.75 21.55
N PHE A 392 14.03 -12.53 21.86
CA PHE A 392 14.50 -12.70 23.23
C PHE A 392 14.82 -11.35 23.90
N HIS A 393 15.64 -10.53 23.24
CA HIS A 393 16.07 -9.23 23.76
C HIS A 393 14.95 -8.19 23.74
N TRP A 394 14.05 -8.21 22.75
CA TRP A 394 12.92 -7.29 22.70
C TRP A 394 11.87 -7.62 23.74
N PHE A 395 11.62 -8.91 24.02
CA PHE A 395 10.73 -9.31 25.10
C PHE A 395 11.32 -8.93 26.46
N GLU A 396 12.64 -9.04 26.62
CA GLU A 396 13.33 -8.50 27.78
C GLU A 396 13.12 -6.98 27.91
N GLU A 397 13.26 -6.24 26.80
CA GLU A 397 13.00 -4.80 26.76
C GLU A 397 11.56 -4.46 27.18
N TYR A 398 10.54 -5.21 26.75
CA TYR A 398 9.15 -4.95 27.13
C TYR A 398 8.84 -5.30 28.58
N ALA A 399 9.44 -6.36 29.11
CA ALA A 399 9.22 -6.82 30.47
C ALA A 399 9.79 -5.86 31.53
N PHE A 400 10.78 -5.04 31.15
CA PHE A 400 11.37 -4.05 32.03
C PHE A 400 10.95 -2.65 31.60
N ALA A 401 10.17 -1.97 32.44
CA ALA A 401 9.87 -0.56 32.23
C ALA A 401 11.18 0.24 32.12
N LYS A 402 11.41 0.87 30.98
CA LYS A 402 12.51 1.84 30.86
C LYS A 402 12.19 3.03 31.77
N ASP A 403 13.03 3.25 32.77
CA ASP A 403 13.07 4.53 33.46
C ASP A 403 13.20 5.65 32.41
N ALA A 404 12.52 6.77 32.64
CA ALA A 404 12.66 7.93 31.77
C ALA A 404 14.16 8.27 31.63
N PRO A 405 14.67 8.55 30.41
CA PRO A 405 16.07 8.87 30.20
C PRO A 405 16.49 9.98 31.16
N THR A 406 17.45 9.71 32.04
CA THR A 406 17.92 10.69 33.01
C THR A 406 18.80 11.76 32.36
N VAL A 407 19.33 11.47 31.17
CA VAL A 407 20.17 12.34 30.36
C VAL A 407 19.37 12.92 29.20
N ALA A 408 19.62 14.19 28.86
CA ALA A 408 18.97 14.83 27.73
C ALA A 408 19.57 14.37 26.40
N PRO A 409 18.77 14.21 25.33
CA PRO A 409 19.30 13.95 24.01
C PRO A 409 20.05 15.17 23.47
N THR A 410 21.09 14.92 22.68
CA THR A 410 21.99 15.93 22.12
C THR A 410 21.61 16.34 20.70
N LYS A 411 20.96 15.44 19.94
CA LYS A 411 20.47 15.68 18.58
C LYS A 411 19.37 14.71 18.20
N ILE A 412 18.62 15.06 17.16
CA ILE A 412 17.75 14.14 16.43
C ILE A 412 18.34 13.84 15.05
N VAL A 413 18.10 12.63 14.56
CA VAL A 413 18.40 12.19 13.20
C VAL A 413 17.14 11.64 12.55
N LEU A 414 17.03 11.79 11.23
CA LEU A 414 15.92 11.28 10.44
C LEU A 414 16.41 10.01 9.73
N GLU A 415 15.93 8.83 10.14
CA GLU A 415 16.45 7.56 9.61
C GLU A 415 16.13 7.43 8.11
N GLY A 416 17.13 7.00 7.35
CA GLY A 416 17.02 6.84 5.89
C GLY A 416 16.84 8.15 5.10
N ILE A 417 16.99 9.32 5.73
CA ILE A 417 16.81 10.62 5.08
C ILE A 417 18.06 11.47 5.20
N ASP A 418 18.66 11.81 4.05
CA ASP A 418 19.64 12.90 3.96
C ASP A 418 18.91 14.24 3.92
N ASN A 419 18.88 14.92 5.06
CA ASN A 419 18.19 16.19 5.23
C ASN A 419 18.84 17.37 4.47
N LYS A 420 19.96 17.15 3.77
CA LYS A 420 20.58 18.12 2.87
C LYS A 420 20.09 18.01 1.43
N THR A 421 19.50 16.89 1.07
CA THR A 421 18.99 16.63 -0.27
C THR A 421 17.49 16.93 -0.31
N GLU A 422 17.04 17.62 -1.35
CA GLU A 422 15.61 17.84 -1.58
C GLU A 422 14.91 16.51 -1.86
N ILE A 423 13.76 16.30 -1.21
CA ILE A 423 12.90 15.14 -1.47
C ILE A 423 11.84 15.56 -2.49
N GLU A 424 11.85 14.94 -3.66
CA GLU A 424 10.79 15.10 -4.65
C GLU A 424 9.70 14.04 -4.43
N MET A 425 8.44 14.47 -4.36
CA MET A 425 7.28 13.61 -4.13
C MET A 425 6.22 13.84 -5.20
N SER A 426 5.55 12.78 -5.64
CA SER A 426 4.40 12.94 -6.53
C SER A 426 3.22 13.54 -5.76
N THR A 427 2.50 14.48 -6.36
CA THR A 427 1.25 15.00 -5.79
C THR A 427 0.27 13.85 -5.52
N GLY A 428 -0.28 13.79 -4.31
CA GLY A 428 -1.11 12.68 -3.83
C GLY A 428 -0.34 11.55 -3.14
N SER A 429 1.00 11.57 -3.17
CA SER A 429 1.85 10.58 -2.49
C SER A 429 2.10 10.94 -1.02
N ASN A 430 2.59 9.96 -0.27
CA ASN A 430 3.05 10.13 1.10
C ASN A 430 4.39 9.44 1.34
N LYS A 431 5.10 9.95 2.35
CA LYS A 431 6.40 9.45 2.81
C LYS A 431 6.44 9.47 4.33
N TYR A 432 6.95 8.39 4.90
CA TYR A 432 7.08 8.24 6.34
C TYR A 432 8.50 8.56 6.81
N VAL A 433 8.62 9.25 7.94
CA VAL A 433 9.87 9.71 8.51
C VAL A 433 10.00 9.17 9.92
N ILE A 434 11.11 8.48 10.19
CA ILE A 434 11.46 8.01 11.53
C ILE A 434 12.41 9.02 12.16
N VAL A 435 12.07 9.47 13.37
CA VAL A 435 12.89 10.39 14.17
C VAL A 435 13.58 9.61 15.27
N LYS A 436 14.91 9.61 15.27
CA LYS A 436 15.72 9.00 16.33
C LYS A 436 16.45 10.07 17.13
N ALA A 437 16.25 10.09 18.44
CA ALA A 437 17.01 10.91 19.38
C ALA A 437 18.32 10.20 19.76
N ILE A 438 19.43 10.95 19.81
CA ILE A 438 20.76 10.46 20.18
C ILE A 438 21.19 11.13 21.49
N PHE A 439 21.62 10.35 22.46
CA PHE A 439 22.00 10.80 23.79
C PHE A 439 23.54 10.85 23.94
N GLU A 440 24.01 11.60 24.94
CA GLU A 440 25.46 11.84 25.15
C GLU A 440 26.25 10.58 25.52
N ASP A 441 25.60 9.65 26.22
CA ASP A 441 26.16 8.34 26.59
C ASP A 441 26.20 7.33 25.42
N GLY A 442 25.72 7.74 24.24
CA GLY A 442 25.72 6.95 23.00
C GLY A 442 24.46 6.12 22.76
N HIS A 443 23.48 6.08 23.69
CA HIS A 443 22.22 5.39 23.41
C HIS A 443 21.33 6.21 22.46
N SER A 444 20.31 5.55 21.92
CA SER A 444 19.35 6.19 21.03
C SER A 444 17.95 5.62 21.18
N GLU A 445 16.94 6.46 20.93
CA GLU A 445 15.53 6.08 21.01
C GLU A 445 14.74 6.66 19.84
N TYR A 446 13.76 5.90 19.35
CA TYR A 446 12.80 6.42 18.40
C TYR A 446 11.77 7.29 19.11
N VAL A 447 11.58 8.52 18.61
CA VAL A 447 10.74 9.54 19.24
C VAL A 447 9.62 10.03 18.32
N THR A 448 9.48 9.45 17.12
CA THR A 448 8.49 9.86 16.11
C THR A 448 7.08 10.03 16.67
N MET A 449 6.62 9.08 17.48
CA MET A 449 5.25 9.06 18.01
C MET A 449 5.07 9.74 19.36
N ARG A 450 6.16 10.22 19.98
CA ARG A 450 6.12 10.97 21.26
C ARG A 450 5.31 12.25 21.10
N ASP A 451 4.61 12.69 22.15
CA ASP A 451 3.80 13.92 22.10
C ASP A 451 4.64 15.19 21.95
N GLU A 452 5.89 15.10 22.37
CA GLU A 452 6.90 16.14 22.26
C GLU A 452 7.53 16.26 20.87
N CYS A 453 7.19 15.35 19.94
CA CYS A 453 7.69 15.36 18.56
C CYS A 453 6.64 15.95 17.61
N GLN A 454 7.04 16.95 16.83
CA GLN A 454 6.18 17.72 15.93
C GLN A 454 6.77 17.81 14.52
N PHE A 455 5.89 17.73 13.52
CA PHE A 455 6.22 17.95 12.12
C PHE A 455 5.49 19.21 11.65
N ILE A 456 6.24 20.21 11.19
CA ILE A 456 5.72 21.54 10.86
C ILE A 456 6.06 21.84 9.41
N SER A 457 5.05 22.06 8.57
CA SER A 457 5.24 22.46 7.17
C SER A 457 5.21 23.98 7.01
N SER A 458 6.15 24.52 6.23
CA SER A 458 6.13 25.92 5.81
C SER A 458 5.06 26.23 4.75
N ASN A 459 4.54 25.22 4.06
CA ASN A 459 3.51 25.34 3.02
C ASN A 459 2.53 24.16 3.12
N PRO A 460 1.64 24.15 4.14
CA PRO A 460 0.75 23.03 4.43
C PRO A 460 -0.31 22.77 3.35
N THR A 461 -0.50 23.70 2.40
CA THR A 461 -1.40 23.52 1.26
C THR A 461 -0.76 22.71 0.13
N ALA A 462 0.56 22.74 -0.01
CA ALA A 462 1.29 21.93 -0.99
C ALA A 462 1.79 20.62 -0.36
N VAL A 463 2.40 20.68 0.84
CA VAL A 463 2.93 19.52 1.56
C VAL A 463 2.49 19.59 3.01
N GLY A 464 1.64 18.66 3.44
CA GLY A 464 1.11 18.58 4.80
C GLY A 464 1.77 17.48 5.65
N CYS A 465 1.52 17.52 6.96
CA CYS A 465 1.91 16.47 7.90
C CYS A 465 0.68 16.02 8.72
N PRO A 466 -0.24 15.24 8.12
CA PRO A 466 -1.54 14.94 8.73
C PRO A 466 -1.43 14.03 9.97
N ASN A 467 -0.38 13.21 10.03
CA ASN A 467 -0.09 12.31 11.14
C ASN A 467 1.38 12.48 11.57
N LYS A 468 1.71 12.12 12.81
CA LYS A 468 3.11 12.09 13.27
C LYS A 468 3.92 11.13 12.39
N GLY A 469 5.08 11.58 11.93
CA GLY A 469 5.92 10.78 11.05
C GLY A 469 5.45 10.68 9.60
N GLU A 470 4.32 11.28 9.21
CA GLU A 470 3.84 11.27 7.81
C GLU A 470 4.01 12.65 7.15
N ILE A 471 4.63 12.67 5.98
CA ILE A 471 4.64 13.81 5.04
C ILE A 471 3.74 13.44 3.87
N ARG A 472 2.82 14.33 3.50
CA ARG A 472 1.85 14.12 2.42
C ARG A 472 1.91 15.25 1.39
N ALA A 473 2.09 14.90 0.14
CA ALA A 473 2.04 15.80 -1.00
C ALA A 473 0.57 16.03 -1.41
N LEU A 474 0.08 17.26 -1.29
CA LEU A 474 -1.32 17.65 -1.49
C LEU A 474 -1.53 18.41 -2.81
N ALA A 475 -0.56 19.25 -3.18
CA ALA A 475 -0.56 20.01 -4.42
C ALA A 475 0.88 20.36 -4.80
N ASP A 476 1.10 20.70 -6.06
CA ASP A 476 2.43 21.09 -6.54
C ASP A 476 2.95 22.31 -5.77
N GLY A 477 4.24 22.27 -5.46
CA GLY A 477 4.92 23.35 -4.75
C GLY A 477 5.98 22.85 -3.79
N ASP A 478 6.79 23.78 -3.32
CA ASP A 478 7.87 23.50 -2.40
C ASP A 478 7.44 23.79 -0.94
N ALA A 479 7.99 23.01 -0.02
CA ALA A 479 7.83 23.17 1.41
C ALA A 479 9.11 22.79 2.16
N VAL A 480 9.34 23.42 3.31
CA VAL A 480 10.31 22.96 4.30
C VAL A 480 9.52 22.31 5.44
N ILE A 481 9.83 21.04 5.72
CA ILE A 481 9.28 20.32 6.86
C ILE A 481 10.29 20.41 8.00
N THR A 482 9.95 21.13 9.07
CA THR A 482 10.72 21.17 10.31
C THR A 482 10.21 20.12 11.28
N VAL A 483 11.05 19.15 11.60
CA VAL A 483 10.85 18.17 12.66
C VAL A 483 11.44 18.75 13.94
N ARG A 484 10.62 18.93 14.97
CA ARG A 484 11.02 19.43 16.28
C ARG A 484 10.71 18.40 17.35
N TYR A 485 11.70 18.03 18.16
CA TYR A 485 11.52 17.20 19.34
C TYR A 485 11.93 17.97 20.60
N THR A 486 11.04 18.06 21.59
CA THR A 486 11.29 18.78 22.85
C THR A 486 11.36 17.82 24.04
N PRO A 487 12.53 17.26 24.37
CA PRO A 487 12.64 16.31 25.48
C PRO A 487 12.28 16.97 26.82
N ALA A 488 11.76 16.18 27.77
CA ALA A 488 11.36 16.67 29.09
C ALA A 488 12.52 17.32 29.87
N ASN A 489 13.75 16.89 29.63
CA ASN A 489 14.97 17.30 30.34
C ASN A 489 15.97 18.07 29.46
N GLY A 490 15.56 18.68 28.35
CA GLY A 490 16.49 19.37 27.44
C GLY A 490 15.88 20.52 26.63
N ALA A 491 16.71 21.13 25.80
CA ALA A 491 16.26 22.13 24.83
C ALA A 491 15.62 21.46 23.61
N PRO A 492 14.73 22.14 22.87
CA PRO A 492 14.20 21.64 21.60
C PRO A 492 15.33 21.32 20.61
N LEU A 493 15.19 20.18 19.95
CA LEU A 493 16.08 19.70 18.89
C LEU A 493 15.33 19.75 17.57
N GLU A 494 15.99 20.17 16.49
CA GLU A 494 15.36 20.35 15.18
C GLU A 494 16.16 19.72 14.05
N ALA A 495 15.44 19.24 13.04
CA ALA A 495 15.94 18.87 11.73
C ALA A 495 14.94 19.36 10.67
N SER A 496 15.42 19.80 9.51
CA SER A 496 14.56 20.28 8.43
C SER A 496 14.77 19.48 7.16
N ILE A 497 13.72 19.24 6.40
CA ILE A 497 13.73 18.56 5.12
C ILE A 497 13.14 19.50 4.07
N ASN A 498 13.83 19.69 2.94
CA ASN A 498 13.25 20.37 1.79
C ASN A 498 12.43 19.35 0.98
N VAL A 499 11.18 19.66 0.68
CA VAL A 499 10.27 18.80 -0.06
C VAL A 499 9.70 19.57 -1.24
N ARG A 500 9.80 18.99 -2.44
CA ARG A 500 9.11 19.44 -3.64
C ARG A 500 8.01 18.46 -3.99
N SER A 501 6.77 18.93 -4.00
CA SER A 501 5.64 18.20 -4.57
C SER A 501 5.48 18.59 -6.04
N THR A 502 5.37 17.60 -6.91
CA THR A 502 5.08 17.78 -8.34
C THR A 502 4.21 16.63 -8.80
N LYS A 503 3.38 16.79 -9.83
CA LYS A 503 2.52 15.69 -10.29
C LYS A 503 3.33 14.49 -10.77
N PHE A 504 4.43 14.75 -11.49
CA PHE A 504 5.24 13.72 -12.13
C PHE A 504 6.65 13.68 -11.52
N SER A 505 6.77 13.19 -10.28
CA SER A 505 8.07 13.14 -9.58
C SER A 505 8.98 12.08 -10.21
N TYR A 506 10.13 12.49 -10.75
CA TYR A 506 11.05 11.53 -11.37
C TYR A 506 11.67 10.57 -10.35
N SER A 507 11.76 10.99 -9.08
CA SER A 507 12.24 10.15 -7.97
C SER A 507 11.29 8.98 -7.65
N GLU A 508 10.02 9.09 -8.06
CA GLU A 508 8.99 8.07 -7.84
C GLU A 508 8.57 7.35 -9.14
N PHE A 509 9.29 7.57 -10.25
CA PHE A 509 9.08 6.82 -11.48
C PHE A 509 9.35 5.33 -11.23
N ASN A 510 8.33 4.49 -11.43
CA ASN A 510 8.46 3.03 -11.35
C ASN A 510 8.87 2.49 -12.73
N PRO A 511 10.11 2.01 -12.93
CA PRO A 511 10.54 1.44 -14.21
C PRO A 511 10.11 -0.01 -14.43
N ALA A 512 9.40 -0.62 -13.49
CA ALA A 512 9.03 -2.03 -13.50
C ALA A 512 7.55 -2.23 -13.20
N ILE A 513 6.68 -1.36 -13.75
CA ILE A 513 5.22 -1.54 -13.70
C ILE A 513 4.84 -2.85 -14.41
N TRP A 514 5.53 -3.18 -15.49
CA TRP A 514 5.45 -4.48 -16.15
C TRP A 514 6.81 -4.86 -16.73
N ASP A 515 7.27 -6.07 -16.38
CA ASP A 515 8.63 -6.57 -16.63
C ASP A 515 9.74 -5.69 -16.01
N LYS A 516 11.00 -6.12 -16.06
CA LYS A 516 12.12 -5.38 -15.48
C LYS A 516 12.44 -4.13 -16.31
N GLY A 517 12.82 -3.05 -15.63
CA GLY A 517 13.39 -1.87 -16.27
C GLY A 517 14.24 -1.08 -15.29
N THR A 518 14.96 -0.07 -15.81
CA THR A 518 15.70 0.89 -14.98
C THR A 518 15.29 2.31 -15.33
N PHE A 519 15.37 3.21 -14.35
CA PHE A 519 15.17 4.64 -14.56
C PHE A 519 16.35 5.41 -13.98
N ASP A 520 16.93 6.31 -14.77
CA ASP A 520 17.95 7.24 -14.32
C ASP A 520 17.31 8.60 -14.06
N VAL A 521 17.18 8.94 -12.77
CA VAL A 521 16.57 10.20 -12.31
C VAL A 521 17.37 11.42 -12.76
N ALA A 522 18.69 11.34 -12.93
CA ALA A 522 19.49 12.50 -13.32
C ALA A 522 19.32 12.84 -14.81
N THR A 523 19.01 11.85 -15.64
CA THR A 523 18.85 12.01 -17.08
C THR A 523 17.39 11.88 -17.56
N HIS A 524 16.46 11.60 -16.64
CA HIS A 524 15.06 11.26 -16.91
C HIS A 524 14.89 10.14 -17.96
N THR A 525 15.79 9.15 -17.92
CA THR A 525 15.85 8.09 -18.94
C THR A 525 15.31 6.78 -18.41
N PHE A 526 14.23 6.30 -19.02
CA PHE A 526 13.68 4.97 -18.80
C PHE A 526 14.31 3.98 -19.78
N THR A 527 14.89 2.90 -19.28
CA THR A 527 15.38 1.77 -20.08
C THR A 527 14.50 0.54 -19.81
N PRO A 528 13.58 0.21 -20.73
CA PRO A 528 12.64 -0.90 -20.57
C PRO A 528 13.28 -2.26 -20.92
N ALA A 529 12.76 -3.36 -20.35
CA ALA A 529 12.84 -4.67 -20.99
C ALA A 529 11.91 -4.75 -22.20
N LEU A 530 12.00 -5.85 -22.96
CA LEU A 530 11.10 -6.10 -24.09
C LEU A 530 9.64 -6.14 -23.61
N TYR A 531 8.77 -5.29 -24.16
CA TYR A 531 7.38 -5.09 -23.70
C TYR A 531 7.24 -4.43 -22.33
N GLY A 532 8.31 -3.79 -21.83
CA GLY A 532 8.35 -3.16 -20.51
C GLY A 532 7.44 -1.95 -20.38
N GLN A 533 6.90 -1.76 -19.17
CA GLN A 533 6.13 -0.57 -18.79
C GLN A 533 6.83 0.16 -17.64
N GLY A 534 6.95 1.48 -17.78
CA GLY A 534 7.45 2.35 -16.72
C GLY A 534 6.66 3.65 -16.65
N GLY A 535 6.49 4.20 -15.45
CA GLY A 535 5.66 5.37 -15.26
C GLY A 535 5.39 5.71 -13.81
N TRP A 536 4.30 6.42 -13.56
CA TRP A 536 3.82 6.80 -12.23
C TRP A 536 2.53 6.08 -11.87
N GLU A 537 2.41 5.71 -10.59
CA GLU A 537 1.23 5.08 -10.01
C GLU A 537 0.75 5.89 -8.81
N TYR A 538 -0.52 6.30 -8.82
CA TYR A 538 -1.15 7.15 -7.81
C TYR A 538 -2.22 6.35 -7.07
N SER A 539 -1.85 5.75 -5.94
CA SER A 539 -2.78 4.94 -5.13
C SER A 539 -4.00 5.74 -4.66
N SER A 540 -3.85 7.04 -4.41
CA SER A 540 -4.92 7.94 -3.98
C SER A 540 -5.61 8.68 -5.14
N GLY A 541 -5.17 8.47 -6.38
CA GLY A 541 -5.61 9.23 -7.55
C GLY A 541 -4.88 10.58 -7.69
N LEU A 542 -4.61 10.97 -8.93
CA LEU A 542 -4.08 12.29 -9.31
C LEU A 542 -5.19 13.09 -10.00
N ASP A 543 -5.47 14.29 -9.49
CA ASP A 543 -6.41 15.23 -10.08
C ASP A 543 -5.73 16.16 -11.10
N LEU A 544 -6.14 16.02 -12.36
CA LEU A 544 -5.74 16.84 -13.50
C LEU A 544 -6.89 17.69 -14.06
N SER A 545 -8.07 17.69 -13.42
CA SER A 545 -9.29 18.34 -13.94
C SER A 545 -9.20 19.86 -14.11
N ALA A 546 -8.29 20.49 -13.38
CA ALA A 546 -7.96 21.91 -13.51
C ALA A 546 -7.25 22.26 -14.83
N TYR A 547 -6.82 21.26 -15.60
CA TYR A 547 -6.06 21.43 -16.84
C TYR A 547 -6.85 20.92 -18.05
N LYS A 548 -6.74 21.63 -19.19
CA LYS A 548 -7.32 21.21 -20.47
C LYS A 548 -6.47 20.10 -21.11
N TYR A 549 -5.15 20.17 -20.99
CA TYR A 549 -4.22 19.30 -21.69
C TYR A 549 -3.13 18.71 -20.80
N LEU A 550 -2.53 17.60 -21.26
CA LEU A 550 -1.27 17.05 -20.77
C LEU A 550 -0.26 17.05 -21.92
N ALA A 551 0.80 17.85 -21.79
CA ALA A 551 1.88 17.94 -22.77
C ALA A 551 2.99 16.96 -22.41
N VAL A 552 3.41 16.13 -23.37
CA VAL A 552 4.46 15.12 -23.18
C VAL A 552 5.45 15.20 -24.33
N GLU A 553 6.74 15.31 -24.02
CA GLU A 553 7.81 15.27 -25.01
C GLU A 553 8.86 14.25 -24.60
N ILE A 554 9.25 13.39 -25.55
CA ILE A 554 10.28 12.37 -25.36
C ILE A 554 11.35 12.46 -26.43
N LEU A 555 12.54 11.97 -26.09
CA LEU A 555 13.60 11.65 -27.04
C LEU A 555 13.83 10.14 -27.01
N THR A 556 13.77 9.50 -28.18
CA THR A 556 14.00 8.06 -28.27
C THR A 556 14.46 7.64 -29.67
N GLU A 557 15.27 6.58 -29.75
CA GLU A 557 15.59 5.88 -31.00
C GLU A 557 14.53 4.81 -31.35
N ASN A 558 13.48 4.75 -30.54
CA ASN A 558 12.37 3.84 -30.67
C ASN A 558 11.31 4.43 -31.59
N THR A 559 10.91 3.67 -32.61
CA THR A 559 9.85 4.09 -33.53
C THR A 559 8.44 3.75 -33.02
N TRP A 560 8.34 3.07 -31.87
CA TRP A 560 7.09 2.59 -31.31
C TRP A 560 7.06 2.70 -29.78
N VAL A 561 6.66 3.88 -29.32
CA VAL A 561 6.37 4.16 -27.92
C VAL A 561 4.89 4.55 -27.80
N GLU A 562 4.21 3.95 -26.84
CA GLU A 562 2.85 4.30 -26.46
C GLU A 562 2.85 4.98 -25.09
N PHE A 563 1.94 5.95 -24.95
CA PHE A 563 1.67 6.67 -23.73
C PHE A 563 0.26 6.34 -23.25
N LYS A 564 0.13 5.91 -22.01
CA LYS A 564 -1.12 5.41 -21.45
C LYS A 564 -1.51 6.21 -20.23
N VAL A 565 -2.78 6.55 -20.14
CA VAL A 565 -3.39 7.22 -18.98
C VAL A 565 -4.58 6.39 -18.55
N SER A 566 -4.60 5.96 -17.28
CA SER A 566 -5.71 5.20 -16.71
C SER A 566 -6.26 5.84 -15.44
N ASP A 567 -7.56 5.71 -15.25
CA ASP A 567 -8.26 6.17 -14.04
C ASP A 567 -8.43 5.05 -12.99
N GLN A 568 -8.88 5.42 -11.79
CA GLN A 568 -9.13 4.47 -10.70
C GLN A 568 -10.31 3.51 -10.97
N ALA A 569 -11.14 3.78 -11.98
CA ALA A 569 -12.20 2.87 -12.40
C ALA A 569 -11.68 1.79 -13.36
N GLY A 570 -10.41 1.88 -13.78
CA GLY A 570 -9.75 0.93 -14.67
C GLY A 570 -9.94 1.23 -16.15
N HIS A 571 -10.47 2.40 -16.52
CA HIS A 571 -10.50 2.84 -17.92
C HIS A 571 -9.11 3.32 -18.33
N GLU A 572 -8.66 2.94 -19.53
CA GLU A 572 -7.33 3.31 -20.04
C GLU A 572 -7.43 3.85 -21.47
N VAL A 573 -6.87 5.04 -21.69
CA VAL A 573 -6.65 5.60 -23.03
C VAL A 573 -5.19 5.40 -23.43
N THR A 574 -4.94 5.08 -24.70
CA THR A 574 -3.61 4.88 -25.27
C THR A 574 -3.35 5.84 -26.42
N TYR A 575 -2.23 6.54 -26.37
CA TYR A 575 -1.71 7.41 -27.41
C TYR A 575 -0.40 6.85 -27.96
N ARG A 576 -0.10 7.09 -29.24
CA ARG A 576 1.17 6.69 -29.85
C ARG A 576 1.97 7.93 -30.21
N PHE A 577 3.24 7.95 -29.82
CA PHE A 577 4.14 9.04 -30.22
C PHE A 577 4.37 9.01 -31.73
N GLN A 578 4.32 10.19 -32.34
CA GLN A 578 4.74 10.39 -33.73
C GLN A 578 6.27 10.56 -33.79
N THR A 579 6.81 10.73 -35.00
CA THR A 579 8.27 10.84 -35.22
C THR A 579 8.93 12.04 -34.55
N ASP A 580 8.16 13.06 -34.14
CA ASP A 580 8.64 14.24 -33.44
C ASP A 580 8.74 14.05 -31.90
N GLY A 581 8.25 12.91 -31.38
CA GLY A 581 8.31 12.59 -29.95
C GLY A 581 7.37 13.42 -29.08
N LYS A 582 6.34 14.07 -29.65
CA LYS A 582 5.45 14.96 -28.90
C LYS A 582 4.01 14.46 -28.84
N LEU A 583 3.36 14.70 -27.71
CA LEU A 583 1.92 14.51 -27.51
C LEU A 583 1.34 15.71 -26.77
N LEU A 584 0.16 16.15 -27.20
CA LEU A 584 -0.69 17.06 -26.44
C LEU A 584 -2.05 16.38 -26.29
N ILE A 585 -2.33 15.88 -25.09
CA ILE A 585 -3.49 15.05 -24.80
C ILE A 585 -4.60 15.93 -24.24
N ASN A 586 -5.78 15.95 -24.86
CA ASN A 586 -6.96 16.62 -24.30
C ASN A 586 -7.55 15.76 -23.17
N LEU A 587 -7.40 16.22 -21.93
CA LEU A 587 -7.80 15.48 -20.74
C LEU A 587 -9.32 15.26 -20.66
N ARG A 588 -10.12 16.13 -21.30
CA ARG A 588 -11.59 16.05 -21.29
C ARG A 588 -12.17 15.09 -22.32
N GLN A 589 -11.35 14.71 -23.31
CA GLN A 589 -11.74 13.84 -24.42
C GLN A 589 -11.16 12.43 -24.29
N MET A 590 -10.45 12.12 -23.20
CA MET A 590 -9.87 10.79 -22.96
C MET A 590 -10.97 9.73 -22.89
N GLN A 591 -10.88 8.72 -23.75
CA GLN A 591 -11.80 7.59 -23.79
C GLN A 591 -11.03 6.30 -24.00
N ASP A 592 -11.47 5.24 -23.33
CA ASP A 592 -10.93 3.90 -23.56
C ASP A 592 -11.39 3.31 -24.91
N ALA A 593 -10.87 2.13 -25.24
CA ALA A 593 -11.21 1.44 -26.50
C ALA A 593 -12.70 1.04 -26.61
N SER A 594 -13.45 1.05 -25.50
CA SER A 594 -14.89 0.76 -25.45
C SER A 594 -15.75 2.04 -25.48
N GLY A 595 -15.13 3.23 -25.46
CA GLY A 595 -15.81 4.52 -25.44
C GLY A 595 -16.17 5.02 -24.04
N ASN A 596 -15.71 4.37 -22.96
CA ASN A 596 -15.89 4.90 -21.61
C ASN A 596 -14.93 6.07 -21.39
N LYS A 597 -15.38 7.11 -20.69
CA LYS A 597 -14.54 8.26 -20.35
C LYS A 597 -13.52 7.87 -19.28
N VAL A 598 -12.26 8.26 -19.50
CA VAL A 598 -11.23 8.23 -18.47
C VAL A 598 -11.37 9.49 -17.62
N ASP A 599 -11.56 9.33 -16.30
CA ASP A 599 -11.81 10.44 -15.38
C ASP A 599 -10.51 11.21 -15.01
N PRO A 600 -10.33 12.47 -15.46
CA PRO A 600 -9.13 13.24 -15.15
C PRO A 600 -9.03 13.66 -13.68
N GLU A 601 -10.09 13.55 -12.88
CA GLU A 601 -10.03 13.82 -11.42
C GLU A 601 -9.37 12.68 -10.64
N LYS A 602 -9.28 11.48 -11.24
CA LYS A 602 -8.91 10.23 -10.54
C LYS A 602 -7.92 9.40 -11.33
N ILE A 603 -6.87 10.02 -11.84
CA ILE A 603 -5.83 9.30 -12.59
C ILE A 603 -5.09 8.33 -11.66
N ALA A 604 -5.10 7.05 -12.02
CA ALA A 604 -4.42 5.99 -11.29
C ALA A 604 -3.01 5.75 -11.82
N LYS A 605 -2.80 5.78 -13.15
CA LYS A 605 -1.47 5.55 -13.75
C LYS A 605 -1.22 6.42 -14.97
N VAL A 606 0.05 6.79 -15.15
CA VAL A 606 0.57 7.44 -16.35
C VAL A 606 1.84 6.71 -16.80
N ILE A 607 1.80 6.04 -17.95
CA ILE A 607 2.74 4.98 -18.31
C ILE A 607 3.31 5.18 -19.72
N PHE A 608 4.60 4.94 -19.87
CA PHE A 608 5.26 4.67 -21.15
C PHE A 608 5.35 3.16 -21.37
N TRP A 609 4.94 2.72 -22.55
CA TRP A 609 5.06 1.33 -22.96
C TRP A 609 5.76 1.21 -24.31
N THR A 610 6.58 0.18 -24.46
CA THR A 610 7.15 -0.17 -25.75
C THR A 610 7.48 -1.66 -25.84
N GLY A 611 7.38 -2.23 -27.04
CA GLY A 611 7.90 -3.57 -27.34
C GLY A 611 9.35 -3.62 -27.81
N ASP A 612 10.18 -2.64 -27.44
CA ASP A 612 11.63 -2.65 -27.66
C ASP A 612 12.35 -2.42 -26.30
N THR A 613 13.68 -2.53 -26.30
CA THR A 613 14.57 -2.33 -25.15
C THR A 613 15.32 -0.99 -25.20
N LYS A 614 15.05 -0.18 -26.23
CA LYS A 614 15.71 1.11 -26.44
C LYS A 614 15.27 2.13 -25.40
N PRO A 615 16.19 2.99 -24.91
CA PRO A 615 15.85 4.01 -23.93
C PRO A 615 14.83 5.04 -24.42
N ILE A 616 14.05 5.55 -23.48
CA ILE A 616 13.10 6.65 -23.64
C ILE A 616 13.50 7.74 -22.64
N THR A 617 13.95 8.89 -23.15
CA THR A 617 14.27 10.05 -22.32
C THR A 617 13.06 10.97 -22.27
N ILE A 618 12.54 11.23 -21.06
CA ILE A 618 11.41 12.13 -20.84
C ILE A 618 11.95 13.55 -20.80
N GLN A 619 11.70 14.32 -21.87
CA GLN A 619 12.12 15.71 -21.94
C GLN A 619 11.14 16.62 -21.23
N LYS A 620 9.85 16.28 -21.28
CA LYS A 620 8.77 17.08 -20.71
C LYS A 620 7.56 16.21 -20.39
N ILE A 621 6.94 16.46 -19.24
CA ILE A 621 5.60 16.01 -18.91
C ILE A 621 4.95 17.02 -17.97
N GLU A 622 3.94 17.74 -18.44
CA GLU A 622 3.28 18.76 -17.62
C GLU A 622 1.81 18.94 -18.01
N PRO A 623 0.88 19.10 -17.04
CA PRO A 623 -0.46 19.54 -17.34
C PRO A 623 -0.45 21.03 -17.70
N THR A 624 -1.25 21.40 -18.70
CA THR A 624 -1.28 22.77 -19.22
C THR A 624 -2.67 23.15 -19.71
N ASN A 625 -2.95 24.45 -19.71
CA ASN A 625 -4.13 25.03 -20.35
C ASN A 625 -3.80 25.65 -21.73
N GLU A 626 -2.53 25.64 -22.12
CA GLU A 626 -2.09 26.03 -23.46
C GLU A 626 -2.45 24.92 -24.45
N GLY A 627 -3.31 25.26 -25.41
CA GLY A 627 -3.72 24.34 -26.47
C GLY A 627 -2.66 24.13 -27.56
N PRO A 628 -2.99 23.33 -28.59
CA PRO A 628 -2.09 23.14 -29.72
C PRO A 628 -1.78 24.48 -30.38
N LYS A 629 -0.52 24.74 -30.72
CA LYS A 629 -0.12 25.89 -31.53
C LYS A 629 -0.58 25.64 -32.97
N LEU A 630 -1.78 26.09 -33.29
CA LEU A 630 -2.41 25.82 -34.58
C LEU A 630 -2.00 26.83 -35.66
N PHE A 631 -1.83 28.10 -35.31
CA PHE A 631 -1.62 29.20 -36.27
C PHE A 631 -0.22 29.80 -36.15
N GLY A 632 0.81 28.97 -36.29
CA GLY A 632 2.19 29.43 -36.21
C GLY A 632 2.56 30.37 -37.36
N LEU A 633 3.16 31.51 -37.01
CA LEU A 633 3.67 32.50 -37.95
C LEU A 633 5.16 32.32 -38.26
N ASP A 634 5.90 31.63 -37.39
CA ASP A 634 7.36 31.45 -37.46
C ASP A 634 7.78 30.00 -37.75
N ASP A 635 6.85 29.05 -37.72
CA ASP A 635 7.12 27.61 -37.78
C ASP A 635 7.00 27.00 -39.20
N GLY A 636 6.76 27.86 -40.20
CA GLY A 636 6.61 27.46 -41.60
C GLY A 636 5.30 26.75 -41.94
N THR A 637 4.32 26.73 -41.03
CA THR A 637 3.02 26.07 -41.27
C THR A 637 2.06 26.88 -42.13
N LEU A 638 2.24 28.21 -42.20
CA LEU A 638 1.45 29.07 -43.06
C LEU A 638 1.77 28.82 -44.54
N ASN A 639 0.80 28.30 -45.28
CA ASN A 639 0.85 28.13 -46.73
C ASN A 639 0.40 29.45 -47.41
N PRO A 640 1.29 30.19 -48.10
CA PRO A 640 0.93 31.43 -48.78
C PRO A 640 0.16 31.22 -50.10
N SER A 641 -0.02 29.96 -50.52
CA SER A 641 -0.53 29.57 -51.83
C SER A 641 -1.60 28.48 -51.74
N ILE A 642 -2.48 28.52 -50.74
CA ILE A 642 -3.68 27.65 -50.69
C ILE A 642 -4.53 27.92 -51.93
N TRP A 643 -4.68 29.19 -52.32
CA TRP A 643 -5.23 29.57 -53.61
C TRP A 643 -4.47 30.73 -54.27
N ASP A 644 -4.08 30.52 -55.53
CA ASP A 644 -3.14 31.32 -56.32
C ASP A 644 -1.74 31.46 -55.67
N THR A 645 -0.74 31.85 -56.45
CA THR A 645 0.65 31.89 -55.97
C THR A 645 0.90 33.15 -55.14
N GLY A 646 1.20 32.98 -53.86
CA GLY A 646 1.59 34.02 -52.94
C GLY A 646 2.96 33.80 -52.29
N THR A 647 3.40 34.75 -51.48
CA THR A 647 4.63 34.68 -50.68
C THR A 647 4.35 35.06 -49.24
N TYR A 648 5.07 34.45 -48.31
CA TYR A 648 5.05 34.81 -46.89
C TYR A 648 6.48 34.90 -46.38
N ASP A 649 6.76 35.96 -45.62
CA ASP A 649 8.04 36.18 -44.94
C ASP A 649 7.85 36.01 -43.42
N PRO A 650 8.39 34.95 -42.81
CA PRO A 650 8.22 34.67 -41.38
C PRO A 650 8.98 35.66 -40.48
N ASP A 651 10.03 36.35 -40.96
CA ASP A 651 10.76 37.31 -40.13
C ASP A 651 9.99 38.62 -39.95
N THR A 652 9.11 38.93 -40.90
CA THR A 652 8.34 40.20 -40.94
C THR A 652 6.83 39.99 -40.91
N HIS A 653 6.37 38.74 -40.80
CA HIS A 653 4.97 38.29 -40.92
C HIS A 653 4.22 38.89 -42.12
N THR A 654 4.96 39.17 -43.20
CA THR A 654 4.40 39.82 -44.39
C THR A 654 3.87 38.78 -45.36
N LEU A 655 2.55 38.75 -45.53
CA LEU A 655 1.83 37.99 -46.53
C LEU A 655 1.56 38.85 -47.79
N ILE A 656 1.81 38.25 -48.96
CA ILE A 656 1.35 38.76 -50.25
C ILE A 656 0.66 37.59 -50.97
N THR A 657 -0.66 37.63 -51.10
CA THR A 657 -1.39 36.59 -51.85
C THR A 657 -1.32 36.84 -53.36
N GLY A 658 -1.60 35.80 -54.16
CA GLY A 658 -1.93 35.95 -55.58
C GLY A 658 -3.23 36.74 -55.81
N GLN A 659 -3.58 36.99 -57.08
CA GLN A 659 -4.80 37.70 -57.45
C GLN A 659 -6.04 36.92 -56.96
N TRP A 660 -6.84 37.54 -56.09
CA TRP A 660 -7.95 36.87 -55.40
C TRP A 660 -7.52 35.64 -54.59
N GLY A 661 -6.27 35.64 -54.12
CA GLY A 661 -5.63 34.50 -53.49
C GLY A 661 -6.01 34.29 -52.02
N PHE A 662 -5.66 33.11 -51.52
CA PHE A 662 -5.90 32.66 -50.15
C PHE A 662 -4.64 32.05 -49.57
N ALA A 663 -4.33 32.43 -48.34
CA ALA A 663 -3.19 31.92 -47.58
C ALA A 663 -3.61 31.61 -46.15
N GLY A 664 -2.98 30.63 -45.51
CA GLY A 664 -3.33 30.23 -44.16
C GLY A 664 -2.82 28.85 -43.80
N TRP A 665 -3.57 28.14 -42.99
CA TRP A 665 -3.23 26.83 -42.45
C TRP A 665 -4.21 25.77 -42.94
N GLU A 666 -3.68 24.60 -43.30
CA GLU A 666 -4.45 23.44 -43.74
C GLU A 666 -4.24 22.28 -42.76
N TYR A 667 -5.35 21.69 -42.31
CA TYR A 667 -5.38 20.51 -41.44
C TYR A 667 -6.15 19.41 -42.18
N PRO A 668 -5.49 18.60 -43.04
CA PRO A 668 -6.19 17.59 -43.84
C PRO A 668 -6.97 16.55 -43.04
N ALA A 669 -6.55 16.29 -41.79
CA ALA A 669 -7.23 15.39 -40.86
C ALA A 669 -8.38 16.07 -40.07
N GLY A 670 -8.56 17.38 -40.23
CA GLY A 670 -9.42 18.21 -39.40
C GLY A 670 -8.80 18.51 -38.03
N VAL A 671 -9.05 19.71 -37.51
CA VAL A 671 -8.77 20.09 -36.13
C VAL A 671 -10.08 20.41 -35.39
N ASP A 672 -10.17 19.98 -34.14
CA ASP A 672 -11.27 20.33 -33.25
C ASP A 672 -10.97 21.66 -32.55
N LEU A 673 -11.81 22.67 -32.81
CA LEU A 673 -11.74 24.01 -32.21
C LEU A 673 -12.89 24.25 -31.20
N SER A 674 -13.68 23.22 -30.87
CA SER A 674 -14.90 23.36 -30.04
C SER A 674 -14.65 23.74 -28.58
N ASP A 675 -13.40 23.66 -28.12
CA ASP A 675 -12.98 24.09 -26.78
C ASP A 675 -12.85 25.62 -26.64
N TYR A 676 -13.09 26.38 -27.73
CA TYR A 676 -12.93 27.83 -27.78
C TYR A 676 -14.16 28.52 -28.35
N LYS A 677 -14.47 29.69 -27.82
CA LYS A 677 -15.61 30.49 -28.31
C LYS A 677 -15.29 31.30 -29.56
N TYR A 678 -14.07 31.84 -29.68
CA TYR A 678 -13.70 32.74 -30.76
C TYR A 678 -12.38 32.35 -31.42
N LEU A 679 -12.30 32.59 -32.72
CA LEU A 679 -11.08 32.58 -33.51
C LEU A 679 -10.79 34.01 -34.00
N VAL A 680 -9.64 34.55 -33.64
CA VAL A 680 -9.29 35.96 -33.85
C VAL A 680 -8.06 36.08 -34.75
N ALA A 681 -8.11 36.99 -35.72
CA ALA A 681 -6.95 37.43 -36.48
C ALA A 681 -6.74 38.93 -36.29
N GLU A 682 -5.49 39.32 -36.06
CA GLU A 682 -5.04 40.70 -35.91
C GLU A 682 -3.95 40.99 -36.93
N LEU A 683 -4.08 42.11 -37.64
CA LEU A 683 -3.06 42.59 -38.57
C LEU A 683 -2.37 43.80 -37.98
N GLU A 684 -1.07 43.92 -38.26
CA GLU A 684 -0.30 45.10 -37.91
C GLU A 684 -0.51 46.21 -38.95
N SER A 685 -0.54 45.85 -40.23
CA SER A 685 -0.80 46.79 -41.32
C SER A 685 -1.33 46.10 -42.57
N VAL A 686 -2.05 46.86 -43.39
CA VAL A 686 -2.62 46.41 -44.67
C VAL A 686 -2.37 47.50 -45.71
N GLU A 687 -1.84 47.13 -46.87
CA GLU A 687 -1.67 48.06 -47.99
C GLU A 687 -3.03 48.42 -48.61
N ASP A 688 -3.22 49.71 -48.94
CA ASP A 688 -4.46 50.23 -49.53
C ASP A 688 -4.91 49.38 -50.75
N GLY A 689 -6.17 48.92 -50.69
CA GLY A 689 -6.79 48.11 -51.74
C GLY A 689 -6.62 46.60 -51.60
N ALA A 690 -5.89 46.10 -50.59
CA ALA A 690 -5.73 44.66 -50.36
C ALA A 690 -7.04 43.94 -49.96
N GLY A 691 -7.96 44.65 -49.28
CA GLY A 691 -9.28 44.14 -48.91
C GLY A 691 -9.30 42.75 -48.26
N PRO A 692 -8.56 42.52 -47.16
CA PRO A 692 -8.44 41.19 -46.58
C PRO A 692 -9.72 40.72 -45.91
N SER A 693 -9.97 39.42 -45.95
CA SER A 693 -11.07 38.75 -45.27
C SER A 693 -10.58 37.47 -44.60
N PHE A 694 -10.96 37.27 -43.34
CA PHE A 694 -10.58 36.11 -42.54
C PHE A 694 -11.65 35.03 -42.63
N ARG A 695 -11.24 33.80 -42.95
CA ARG A 695 -12.13 32.70 -43.32
C ARG A 695 -11.76 31.38 -42.66
N ILE A 696 -12.78 30.57 -42.39
CA ILE A 696 -12.68 29.23 -41.81
C ILE A 696 -13.51 28.23 -42.64
N PHE A 697 -13.00 27.01 -42.81
CA PHE A 697 -13.63 25.94 -43.60
C PHE A 697 -13.61 24.62 -42.84
N ASP A 698 -14.77 23.96 -42.76
CA ASP A 698 -14.93 22.58 -42.24
C ASP A 698 -14.43 21.50 -43.23
N LYS A 699 -14.24 21.88 -44.49
CA LYS A 699 -13.85 21.01 -45.60
C LYS A 699 -12.82 21.72 -46.49
N GLY A 700 -12.68 21.29 -47.74
CA GLY A 700 -11.79 21.92 -48.69
C GLY A 700 -12.19 23.36 -49.03
N TYR A 701 -11.23 24.12 -49.56
CA TYR A 701 -11.40 25.54 -49.90
C TYR A 701 -12.61 25.80 -50.83
N TRP A 702 -12.89 24.86 -51.73
CA TRP A 702 -13.99 24.96 -52.70
C TRP A 702 -15.36 24.54 -52.16
N ASP A 703 -15.43 24.00 -50.95
CA ASP A 703 -16.69 23.58 -50.31
C ASP A 703 -17.47 24.75 -49.70
N GLY A 704 -16.89 25.96 -49.71
CA GLY A 704 -17.45 27.17 -49.12
C GLY A 704 -17.03 27.36 -47.66
N ALA A 705 -16.82 28.61 -47.25
CA ALA A 705 -16.43 28.95 -45.89
C ALA A 705 -17.60 28.73 -44.91
N ALA A 706 -17.30 28.21 -43.73
CA ALA A 706 -18.21 28.11 -42.60
C ALA A 706 -18.36 29.45 -41.85
N ALA A 707 -17.40 30.37 -42.01
CA ALA A 707 -17.56 31.79 -41.71
C ALA A 707 -16.56 32.63 -42.53
N GLU A 708 -16.96 33.85 -42.84
CA GLU A 708 -16.15 34.86 -43.51
C GLU A 708 -16.37 36.21 -42.82
N VAL A 709 -15.30 36.85 -42.35
CA VAL A 709 -15.35 38.12 -41.63
C VAL A 709 -14.28 39.06 -42.16
N ASN A 710 -14.68 40.29 -42.50
CA ASN A 710 -13.74 41.32 -42.92
C ASN A 710 -13.04 41.93 -41.70
N PHE A 711 -11.79 42.35 -41.88
CA PHE A 711 -11.08 43.11 -40.85
C PHE A 711 -11.72 44.49 -40.66
N ASP A 712 -11.93 44.87 -39.40
CA ASP A 712 -12.52 46.15 -39.03
C ASP A 712 -11.50 47.31 -39.11
N SER A 713 -11.92 48.51 -38.69
CA SER A 713 -11.05 49.69 -38.67
C SER A 713 -9.85 49.58 -37.71
N SER A 714 -9.87 48.62 -36.78
CA SER A 714 -8.77 48.30 -35.88
C SER A 714 -7.86 47.20 -36.41
N LEU A 715 -8.09 46.75 -37.65
CA LEU A 715 -7.38 45.63 -38.27
C LEU A 715 -7.57 44.30 -37.52
N ARG A 716 -8.74 44.11 -36.91
CA ARG A 716 -9.14 42.90 -36.19
C ARG A 716 -10.30 42.21 -36.91
N ALA A 717 -10.25 40.89 -37.00
CA ALA A 717 -11.35 40.04 -37.46
C ALA A 717 -11.61 38.95 -36.42
N VAL A 718 -12.90 38.74 -36.09
CA VAL A 718 -13.33 37.80 -35.05
C VAL A 718 -14.39 36.87 -35.63
N ILE A 719 -14.14 35.57 -35.57
CA ILE A 719 -15.09 34.51 -35.94
C ILE A 719 -15.63 33.89 -34.65
N ASP A 720 -16.96 33.85 -34.53
CA ASP A 720 -17.68 33.16 -33.46
C ASP A 720 -17.85 31.68 -33.82
N LEU A 721 -17.17 30.81 -33.08
CA LEU A 721 -17.11 29.36 -33.34
C LEU A 721 -18.42 28.66 -32.98
N ASP A 722 -19.24 29.22 -32.10
CA ASP A 722 -20.56 28.66 -31.74
C ASP A 722 -21.60 28.84 -32.86
N ASN A 723 -21.36 29.83 -33.74
CA ASN A 723 -22.30 30.30 -34.75
C ASN A 723 -21.83 30.10 -36.20
N LEU A 724 -20.90 29.15 -36.42
CA LEU A 724 -20.48 28.79 -37.77
C LEU A 724 -21.65 28.25 -38.59
N SER A 725 -21.77 28.70 -39.84
CA SER A 725 -22.82 28.24 -40.75
C SER A 725 -22.40 28.28 -42.21
N LYS A 726 -22.84 27.29 -42.96
CA LYS A 726 -22.57 27.17 -44.39
C LYS A 726 -23.86 26.87 -45.13
N ASN A 727 -24.22 27.69 -46.12
CA ASN A 727 -25.47 27.59 -46.88
C ASN A 727 -26.74 27.54 -45.99
N GLY A 728 -26.70 28.15 -44.80
CA GLY A 728 -27.81 28.16 -43.84
C GLY A 728 -27.86 26.97 -42.88
N GLU A 729 -26.93 26.02 -42.97
CA GLU A 729 -26.79 24.90 -42.04
C GLU A 729 -25.69 25.20 -41.00
N LYS A 730 -25.91 24.80 -39.74
CA LYS A 730 -24.93 24.94 -38.67
C LYS A 730 -23.74 24.02 -38.93
N VAL A 731 -22.54 24.53 -38.73
CA VAL A 731 -21.28 23.78 -38.79
C VAL A 731 -20.74 23.67 -37.37
N GLU A 732 -20.45 22.46 -36.90
CA GLU A 732 -19.78 22.31 -35.60
C GLU A 732 -18.26 22.52 -35.78
N PRO A 733 -17.60 23.27 -34.88
CA PRO A 733 -16.16 23.54 -34.96
C PRO A 733 -15.29 22.31 -34.63
N THR A 734 -15.86 21.11 -34.57
CA THR A 734 -15.16 19.87 -34.20
C THR A 734 -14.29 19.26 -35.30
N HIS A 735 -14.36 19.80 -36.52
CA HIS A 735 -13.60 19.30 -37.67
C HIS A 735 -13.34 20.41 -38.69
N ILE A 736 -12.35 21.26 -38.42
CA ILE A 736 -11.95 22.37 -39.27
C ILE A 736 -10.74 21.98 -40.11
N GLN A 737 -10.80 22.16 -41.42
CA GLN A 737 -9.73 21.78 -42.34
C GLN A 737 -8.90 22.98 -42.81
N ILE A 738 -9.45 24.19 -42.86
CA ILE A 738 -8.72 25.35 -43.37
C ILE A 738 -9.09 26.60 -42.57
N VAL A 739 -8.08 27.38 -42.20
CA VAL A 739 -8.22 28.73 -41.63
C VAL A 739 -7.25 29.65 -42.37
N GLY A 740 -7.66 30.86 -42.73
CA GLY A 740 -6.74 31.76 -43.42
C GLY A 740 -7.32 33.11 -43.83
N ILE A 741 -6.50 33.86 -44.56
CA ILE A 741 -6.79 35.21 -45.03
C ILE A 741 -6.87 35.18 -46.56
N TRP A 742 -8.01 35.66 -47.06
CA TRP A 742 -8.23 35.98 -48.47
C TRP A 742 -7.86 37.44 -48.74
N SER A 743 -7.38 37.78 -49.94
CA SER A 743 -7.21 39.18 -50.34
C SER A 743 -7.39 39.41 -51.85
N THR A 744 -7.52 40.68 -52.27
CA THR A 744 -7.58 41.05 -53.69
C THR A 744 -6.30 40.71 -54.46
N GLY A 745 -5.17 40.56 -53.74
CA GLY A 745 -3.89 40.08 -54.25
C GLY A 745 -2.83 41.14 -54.51
N HIS A 746 -1.57 40.70 -54.58
CA HIS A 746 -0.39 41.51 -54.92
C HIS A 746 -0.13 42.73 -54.02
N LYS A 747 -0.67 42.70 -52.80
CA LYS A 747 -0.61 43.77 -51.81
C LYS A 747 -0.12 43.22 -50.49
N LYS A 748 0.62 44.03 -49.72
CA LYS A 748 1.17 43.59 -48.43
C LYS A 748 0.10 43.54 -47.35
N ILE A 749 0.09 42.45 -46.61
CA ILE A 749 -0.66 42.26 -45.35
C ILE A 749 0.35 41.81 -44.31
N VAL A 750 0.51 42.56 -43.22
CA VAL A 750 1.40 42.17 -42.11
C VAL A 750 0.53 41.60 -41.00
N ILE A 751 0.67 40.31 -40.72
CA ILE A 751 -0.11 39.59 -39.72
C ILE A 751 0.54 39.82 -38.37
N ARG A 752 -0.21 40.27 -37.36
CA ARG A 752 0.28 40.38 -35.99
C ARG A 752 0.11 39.08 -35.23
N ASN A 753 -1.10 38.52 -35.27
CA ASN A 753 -1.42 37.30 -34.53
C ASN A 753 -2.67 36.61 -35.08
N VAL A 754 -2.75 35.29 -34.91
CA VAL A 754 -3.98 34.50 -35.10
C VAL A 754 -4.09 33.54 -33.94
N TYR A 755 -5.20 33.57 -33.19
CA TYR A 755 -5.33 32.83 -31.93
C TYR A 755 -6.78 32.47 -31.60
N LEU A 756 -6.93 31.46 -30.75
CA LEU A 756 -8.21 31.04 -30.18
C LEU A 756 -8.38 31.66 -28.79
N THR A 757 -9.61 32.03 -28.43
CA THR A 757 -9.91 32.61 -27.12
C THR A 757 -11.36 32.37 -26.70
N ASP A 758 -11.60 32.29 -25.39
CA ASP A 758 -12.94 32.27 -24.79
C ASP A 758 -13.46 33.69 -24.48
N GLU A 759 -12.57 34.69 -24.46
CA GLU A 759 -12.84 36.07 -24.08
C GLU A 759 -12.35 37.06 -25.16
N LEU A 760 -13.15 38.08 -25.45
CA LEU A 760 -12.74 39.20 -26.28
C LEU A 760 -12.45 40.39 -25.37
N GLU A 761 -11.17 40.71 -25.20
CA GLU A 761 -10.74 41.99 -24.63
C GLU A 761 -11.07 43.16 -25.56
#